data_AF-A0A9P5CHL8-F1
#
_entry.id   AF-A0A9P5CHL8-F1
#
_cell.length_a   1.000
_cell.length_b   1.000
_cell.length_c   1.000
_cell.angle_alpha   90.00
_cell.angle_beta   90.00
_cell.angle_gamma   90.00
#
_symmetry.space_group_name_H-M   'P 1'
#
loop_
_entity.id
_entity.type
_entity.pdbx_description
1 polymer ?
#
loop_
_entity_poly.entity_id
_entity_poly.type
_entity_poly.pdbx_seq_one_letter_code
_entity_poly.pdbx_strand_id
1 'polypeptide(L)'
;MAPSKSRKVAIVGSRSFVDGHFVESYYPTIENTFSKVIKYKGQEFSTEIIDTAGQDEYSIMNSKHFIGIHGYVLVYSVASKSSFEMVQVIREKLLNHLGVEWVPIVIVGNKSDLRPEQRQVSTDEGKQLSEKYQCGWTEASARYNENVGKAFELLIAQIEKAQNPNEPPAGGKCNVIMLDVNDFIAERGGNPEKIKESQRRRGAPVEVVDEIIAQWDDHRKTLYAATQLNSKINETQKAIGMKKKNKENADELLQEKAALEKSKKELIDQATAKEAEYKAKLNSVGNIVHDSVPISMDEANNEVIRTWAPEGVTVEKRDCLSHHEVLTRIDGYEPERGVKVVGHRGYFLKNWGTFLNQALINYGLEFLNGRGYTALQAPQFMLRDVMAKTAQLEQFDDELYKVTDGPPQNDKYLIATSEQPISAFHADEWLQKTDLPLKYAGFSTCYRREAGAHGRDAWGIFRVHQFEKVEQFVLTDPEKSWETFDDMIGASEAFYQSLGLPYQIVSIVSGALNNAAAKKFDLEAWFPFQGEYKELVSCSNCTDYQSRNLEIRYGNKKQTDVKKTYVHCLNSTLCATTRAMCCIMENYQTEDGLRIPEPLRKYLPGAPDFIPFTKELPKDTTSQKQKAKDNKAPKAKETANVLQVP
;
A
#
# COMPACT_ATOMS: atom_id res chain seq x y z
N MET A 1 -3.24 -37.45 -23.54
CA MET A 1 -3.13 -36.06 -24.02
C MET A 1 -2.53 -35.23 -22.90
N ALA A 2 -1.44 -34.51 -23.13
CA ALA A 2 -0.92 -33.56 -22.14
C ALA A 2 -1.98 -32.47 -21.90
N PRO A 3 -2.19 -32.00 -20.66
CA PRO A 3 -3.16 -30.95 -20.39
C PRO A 3 -2.82 -29.67 -21.18
N SER A 4 -3.86 -28.99 -21.66
CA SER A 4 -3.77 -27.66 -22.29
C SER A 4 -3.11 -26.67 -21.32
N LYS A 5 -2.05 -25.98 -21.75
CA LYS A 5 -1.40 -24.91 -20.98
C LYS A 5 -2.07 -23.58 -21.34
N SER A 6 -2.56 -22.85 -20.34
CA SER A 6 -3.09 -21.49 -20.51
C SER A 6 -1.97 -20.44 -20.37
N ARG A 7 -1.97 -19.42 -21.23
CA ARG A 7 -1.02 -18.29 -21.18
C ARG A 7 -1.72 -16.97 -21.48
N LYS A 8 -1.67 -16.04 -20.54
CA LYS A 8 -2.02 -14.63 -20.72
C LYS A 8 -0.85 -13.84 -21.30
N VAL A 9 -1.06 -13.09 -22.38
CA VAL A 9 -0.03 -12.30 -23.09
C VAL A 9 -0.54 -10.91 -23.42
N ALA A 10 0.35 -9.91 -23.46
CA ALA A 10 -0.02 -8.53 -23.77
C ALA A 10 0.73 -8.00 -25.00
N ILE A 11 0.05 -7.20 -25.82
CA ILE A 11 0.62 -6.51 -26.98
C ILE A 11 0.66 -5.01 -26.68
N VAL A 12 1.82 -4.40 -26.89
CA VAL A 12 2.07 -2.97 -26.60
C VAL A 12 2.77 -2.34 -27.81
N GLY A 13 2.10 -1.42 -28.51
CA GLY A 13 2.66 -0.75 -29.69
C GLY A 13 1.63 -0.42 -30.78
N SER A 14 2.06 0.26 -31.85
CA SER A 14 1.14 1.01 -32.73
C SER A 14 0.07 0.17 -33.47
N ARG A 15 -1.18 0.41 -33.05
CA ARG A 15 -2.52 0.27 -33.70
C ARG A 15 -2.74 -0.92 -34.68
N SER A 16 -3.56 -1.86 -34.18
CA SER A 16 -4.22 -3.00 -34.83
C SER A 16 -3.27 -4.04 -35.45
N PHE A 17 -2.86 -5.00 -34.62
CA PHE A 17 -2.08 -6.18 -35.04
C PHE A 17 -2.92 -7.48 -35.05
N VAL A 18 -4.13 -7.46 -34.47
CA VAL A 18 -4.82 -8.69 -34.06
C VAL A 18 -5.94 -9.12 -35.02
N ASP A 19 -6.57 -8.21 -35.78
CA ASP A 19 -7.90 -8.50 -36.34
C ASP A 19 -8.02 -8.78 -37.86
N GLY A 20 -6.90 -8.91 -38.58
CA GLY A 20 -6.91 -9.35 -39.99
C GLY A 20 -7.72 -8.49 -40.99
N HIS A 21 -8.29 -7.36 -40.56
CA HIS A 21 -9.09 -6.43 -41.35
C HIS A 21 -8.52 -5.02 -41.25
N PHE A 22 -8.29 -4.38 -42.39
CA PHE A 22 -7.81 -2.99 -42.50
C PHE A 22 -9.00 -2.04 -42.71
N VAL A 23 -9.16 -1.03 -41.86
CA VAL A 23 -10.24 -0.02 -41.97
C VAL A 23 -9.63 1.34 -42.30
N GLU A 24 -10.09 1.99 -43.38
CA GLU A 24 -9.53 3.25 -43.92
C GLU A 24 -9.88 4.52 -43.11
N SER A 25 -10.81 4.46 -42.14
CA SER A 25 -11.12 5.59 -41.26
C SER A 25 -11.26 5.11 -39.81
N TYR A 26 -10.55 5.76 -38.88
CA TYR A 26 -10.26 5.21 -37.54
C TYR A 26 -10.89 6.03 -36.41
N TYR A 27 -11.69 5.36 -35.57
CA TYR A 27 -12.09 5.81 -34.23
C TYR A 27 -11.26 5.04 -33.18
N PRO A 28 -10.74 5.71 -32.12
CA PRO A 28 -9.92 5.07 -31.10
C PRO A 28 -10.70 3.99 -30.33
N THR A 29 -10.16 2.78 -30.29
CA THR A 29 -10.74 1.65 -29.56
C THR A 29 -10.44 1.72 -28.07
N ILE A 30 -11.47 1.43 -27.27
CA ILE A 30 -11.35 1.01 -25.87
C ILE A 30 -10.78 -0.43 -25.87
N GLU A 31 -9.92 -0.74 -24.90
CA GLU A 31 -9.26 -2.03 -24.66
C GLU A 31 -10.02 -3.28 -25.19
N ASN A 32 -9.33 -4.16 -25.93
CA ASN A 32 -9.91 -5.41 -26.44
C ASN A 32 -9.07 -6.62 -25.98
N THR A 33 -9.76 -7.66 -25.50
CA THR A 33 -9.15 -8.96 -25.15
C THR A 33 -9.62 -10.02 -26.13
N PHE A 34 -8.68 -10.81 -26.65
CA PHE A 34 -8.93 -11.86 -27.64
C PHE A 34 -8.41 -13.21 -27.14
N SER A 35 -9.07 -14.30 -27.49
CA SER A 35 -8.61 -15.66 -27.19
C SER A 35 -8.21 -16.37 -28.48
N LYS A 36 -7.00 -16.95 -28.51
CA LYS A 36 -6.49 -17.71 -29.66
C LYS A 36 -5.76 -18.97 -29.19
N VAL A 37 -5.81 -20.04 -29.97
CA VAL A 37 -4.99 -21.23 -29.73
C VAL A 37 -3.74 -21.14 -30.61
N ILE A 38 -2.57 -21.22 -29.98
CA ILE A 38 -1.27 -21.21 -30.66
C ILE A 38 -0.63 -22.60 -30.54
N LYS A 39 -0.15 -23.15 -31.66
CA LYS A 39 0.56 -24.43 -31.70
C LYS A 39 2.06 -24.17 -31.66
N TYR A 40 2.76 -24.75 -30.68
CA TYR A 40 4.22 -24.67 -30.59
C TYR A 40 4.78 -26.04 -30.18
N LYS A 41 5.75 -26.56 -30.96
CA LYS A 41 6.38 -27.89 -30.77
C LYS A 41 5.37 -29.06 -30.59
N GLY A 42 4.27 -29.03 -31.32
CA GLY A 42 3.23 -30.06 -31.25
C GLY A 42 2.31 -29.97 -30.03
N GLN A 43 2.45 -28.94 -29.19
CA GLN A 43 1.55 -28.64 -28.07
C GLN A 43 0.67 -27.43 -28.38
N GLU A 44 -0.60 -27.50 -27.97
CA GLU A 44 -1.57 -26.40 -28.07
C GLU A 44 -1.55 -25.56 -26.78
N PHE A 45 -1.46 -24.24 -26.96
CA PHE A 45 -1.52 -23.24 -25.90
C PHE A 45 -2.76 -22.39 -26.09
N SER A 46 -3.63 -22.35 -25.07
CA SER A 46 -4.76 -21.40 -25.06
C SER A 46 -4.23 -20.05 -24.59
N THR A 47 -4.31 -19.03 -25.44
CA THR A 47 -3.77 -17.71 -25.14
C THR A 47 -4.83 -16.63 -25.05
N GLU A 48 -4.82 -15.88 -23.97
CA GLU A 48 -5.57 -14.64 -23.79
C GLU A 48 -4.65 -13.47 -24.16
N ILE A 49 -5.00 -12.72 -25.21
CA ILE A 49 -4.22 -11.64 -25.80
C ILE A 49 -4.91 -10.32 -25.45
N ILE A 50 -4.22 -9.49 -24.68
CA ILE A 50 -4.66 -8.13 -24.37
C ILE A 50 -4.01 -7.17 -25.36
N ASP A 51 -4.82 -6.55 -26.23
CA ASP A 51 -4.36 -5.48 -27.13
C ASP A 51 -4.54 -4.14 -26.43
N THR A 52 -3.43 -3.61 -25.92
CA THR A 52 -3.44 -2.27 -25.32
C THR A 52 -3.41 -1.25 -26.46
N ALA A 53 -4.49 -0.50 -26.65
CA ALA A 53 -4.51 0.60 -27.60
C ALA A 53 -3.29 1.49 -27.33
N GLY A 54 -2.51 1.81 -28.37
CA GLY A 54 -1.32 2.64 -28.28
C GLY A 54 -1.66 4.06 -27.80
N GLN A 55 -1.92 4.18 -26.50
CA GLN A 55 -2.23 5.41 -25.79
C GLN A 55 -0.92 6.06 -25.36
N ASP A 56 -0.91 7.38 -25.48
CA ASP A 56 0.23 8.28 -25.39
C ASP A 56 1.19 8.02 -24.21
N GLU A 57 2.39 8.58 -24.29
CA GLU A 57 3.52 8.47 -23.35
C GLU A 57 3.16 8.62 -21.84
N TYR A 58 1.99 9.21 -21.54
CA TYR A 58 1.43 9.45 -20.21
C TYR A 58 0.42 8.39 -19.71
N SER A 59 -0.19 7.58 -20.58
CA SER A 59 -1.28 6.64 -20.22
C SER A 59 -0.83 5.22 -19.87
N ILE A 60 0.44 4.88 -20.15
CA ILE A 60 1.06 3.59 -19.75
C ILE A 60 1.03 3.40 -18.22
N MET A 61 0.64 4.43 -17.44
CA MET A 61 0.48 4.41 -15.98
C MET A 61 -0.80 3.73 -15.44
N ASN A 62 -1.68 3.16 -16.26
CA ASN A 62 -2.73 2.27 -15.75
C ASN A 62 -2.15 0.87 -15.46
N SER A 63 -1.63 0.71 -14.24
CA SER A 63 -0.90 -0.46 -13.68
C SER A 63 -1.65 -1.80 -13.66
N LYS A 64 -2.95 -1.85 -13.98
CA LYS A 64 -3.74 -3.10 -13.92
C LYS A 64 -3.44 -4.08 -15.06
N HIS A 65 -2.90 -3.61 -16.19
CA HIS A 65 -2.81 -4.41 -17.43
C HIS A 65 -1.58 -5.34 -17.51
N PHE A 66 -0.60 -5.17 -16.62
CA PHE A 66 0.67 -5.90 -16.68
C PHE A 66 0.79 -7.03 -15.65
N ILE A 67 -0.14 -7.11 -14.69
CA ILE A 67 -0.17 -8.11 -13.62
C ILE A 67 -0.74 -9.44 -14.17
N GLY A 68 -0.02 -10.54 -13.95
CA GLY A 68 -0.43 -11.89 -14.40
C GLY A 68 -0.22 -12.17 -15.90
N ILE A 69 0.57 -11.33 -16.59
CA ILE A 69 0.96 -11.53 -17.98
C ILE A 69 2.23 -12.38 -18.05
N HIS A 70 2.20 -13.45 -18.84
CA HIS A 70 3.32 -14.39 -18.96
C HIS A 70 4.35 -13.96 -20.01
N GLY A 71 3.97 -13.10 -20.97
CA GLY A 71 4.89 -12.56 -21.97
C GLY A 71 4.32 -11.39 -22.77
N TYR A 72 5.22 -10.59 -23.37
CA TYR A 72 4.90 -9.31 -23.97
C TYR A 72 5.37 -9.21 -25.43
N VAL A 73 4.54 -8.64 -26.29
CA VAL A 73 4.89 -8.29 -27.67
C VAL A 73 5.04 -6.77 -27.77
N LEU A 74 6.24 -6.29 -28.10
CA LEU A 74 6.53 -4.88 -28.27
C LEU A 74 6.61 -4.54 -29.76
N VAL A 75 5.71 -3.70 -30.24
CA VAL A 75 5.55 -3.44 -31.68
C VAL A 75 5.97 -2.02 -32.04
N TYR A 76 6.92 -1.88 -32.97
CA TYR A 76 7.27 -0.60 -33.59
C TYR A 76 6.95 -0.62 -35.08
N SER A 77 6.92 0.55 -35.73
CA SER A 77 6.79 0.65 -37.18
C SER A 77 8.15 0.85 -37.83
N VAL A 78 8.48 0.06 -38.87
CA VAL A 78 9.76 0.19 -39.59
C VAL A 78 9.94 1.57 -40.28
N ALA A 79 8.84 2.32 -40.45
CA ALA A 79 8.83 3.68 -41.00
C ALA A 79 8.88 4.79 -39.93
N SER A 80 9.05 4.46 -38.64
CA SER A 80 9.08 5.44 -37.56
C SER A 80 10.19 5.11 -36.57
N LYS A 81 11.28 5.90 -36.63
CA LYS A 81 12.39 5.79 -35.67
C LYS A 81 11.95 6.06 -34.23
N SER A 82 11.05 7.03 -34.04
CA SER A 82 10.47 7.34 -32.73
C SER A 82 9.70 6.16 -32.12
N SER A 83 8.93 5.41 -32.92
CA SER A 83 8.25 4.20 -32.42
C SER A 83 9.22 3.08 -32.00
N PHE A 84 10.39 3.01 -32.64
CA PHE A 84 11.45 2.05 -32.31
C PHE A 84 12.21 2.44 -31.03
N GLU A 85 12.45 3.73 -30.83
CA GLU A 85 12.98 4.25 -29.56
C GLU A 85 11.98 4.03 -28.42
N MET A 86 10.68 4.22 -28.69
CA MET A 86 9.63 4.01 -27.71
C MET A 86 9.56 2.56 -27.21
N VAL A 87 9.82 1.56 -28.05
CA VAL A 87 9.88 0.15 -27.62
C VAL A 87 10.92 -0.08 -26.52
N GLN A 88 12.06 0.63 -26.57
CA GLN A 88 13.10 0.53 -25.54
C GLN A 88 12.63 1.14 -24.23
N VAL A 89 11.99 2.31 -24.29
CA VAL A 89 11.40 2.97 -23.13
C VAL A 89 10.26 2.13 -22.53
N ILE A 90 9.40 1.54 -23.35
CA ILE A 90 8.32 0.65 -22.91
C ILE A 90 8.89 -0.57 -22.20
N ARG A 91 9.94 -1.21 -22.76
CA ARG A 91 10.62 -2.34 -22.11
C ARG A 91 11.16 -1.94 -20.73
N GLU A 92 11.85 -0.81 -20.63
CA GLU A 92 12.40 -0.34 -19.36
C GLU A 92 11.29 -0.04 -18.35
N LYS A 93 10.23 0.67 -18.77
CA LYS A 93 9.05 0.91 -17.93
C LYS A 93 8.39 -0.39 -17.47
N LEU A 94 8.26 -1.38 -18.35
CA LEU A 94 7.69 -2.68 -18.06
C LEU A 94 8.52 -3.43 -17.01
N LEU A 95 9.83 -3.55 -17.21
CA LEU A 95 10.74 -4.21 -16.28
C LEU A 95 10.76 -3.51 -14.92
N ASN A 96 10.79 -2.17 -14.93
CA ASN A 96 10.73 -1.34 -13.72
C ASN A 96 9.40 -1.51 -12.97
N HIS A 97 8.29 -1.60 -13.69
CA HIS A 97 6.97 -1.80 -13.11
C HIS A 97 6.83 -3.17 -12.46
N LEU A 98 7.34 -4.22 -13.11
CA LEU A 98 7.31 -5.59 -12.59
C LEU A 98 8.40 -5.85 -11.53
N GLY A 99 9.38 -4.95 -11.39
CA GLY A 99 10.50 -5.10 -10.46
C GLY A 99 11.45 -6.24 -10.85
N VAL A 100 11.59 -6.52 -12.14
CA VAL A 100 12.33 -7.69 -12.66
C VAL A 100 13.38 -7.26 -13.68
N GLU A 101 14.49 -8.01 -13.76
CA GLU A 101 15.55 -7.72 -14.73
C GLU A 101 15.25 -8.29 -16.13
N TRP A 102 14.35 -9.26 -16.22
CA TRP A 102 14.01 -9.95 -17.46
C TRP A 102 12.57 -10.49 -17.45
N VAL A 103 11.89 -10.39 -18.59
CA VAL A 103 10.61 -11.07 -18.88
C VAL A 103 10.60 -11.61 -20.30
N PRO A 104 9.74 -12.61 -20.62
CA PRO A 104 9.56 -13.08 -21.98
C PRO A 104 9.05 -11.97 -22.91
N ILE A 105 9.88 -11.54 -23.86
CA ILE A 105 9.56 -10.46 -24.82
C ILE A 105 9.76 -10.94 -26.25
N VAL A 106 8.90 -10.47 -27.15
CA VAL A 106 9.15 -10.45 -28.60
C VAL A 106 9.04 -9.03 -29.11
N ILE A 107 10.06 -8.56 -29.82
CA ILE A 107 10.04 -7.27 -30.52
C ILE A 107 9.60 -7.50 -31.97
N VAL A 108 8.64 -6.71 -32.44
CA VAL A 108 8.08 -6.83 -33.79
C VAL A 108 8.21 -5.51 -34.56
N GLY A 109 8.94 -5.56 -35.68
CA GLY A 109 8.96 -4.47 -36.66
C GLY A 109 7.79 -4.59 -37.63
N ASN A 110 6.73 -3.81 -37.44
CA ASN A 110 5.52 -3.84 -38.26
C ASN A 110 5.63 -2.91 -39.49
N LYS A 111 4.82 -3.19 -40.52
CA LYS A 111 4.84 -2.58 -41.86
C LYS A 111 6.06 -3.00 -42.70
N SER A 112 6.45 -4.27 -42.60
CA SER A 112 7.59 -4.83 -43.35
C SER A 112 7.41 -4.78 -44.87
N ASP A 113 6.18 -4.56 -45.35
CA ASP A 113 5.82 -4.38 -46.76
C ASP A 113 6.28 -3.05 -47.38
N LEU A 114 6.74 -2.11 -46.56
CA LEU A 114 7.24 -0.83 -47.06
C LEU A 114 8.59 -0.98 -47.76
N ARG A 115 8.74 -0.25 -48.87
CA ARG A 115 9.98 -0.25 -49.66
C ARG A 115 11.15 0.31 -48.86
N PRO A 116 12.41 -0.08 -49.14
CA PRO A 116 13.59 0.36 -48.39
C PRO A 116 13.68 1.87 -48.17
N GLU A 117 13.33 2.68 -49.18
CA GLU A 117 13.32 4.14 -49.12
C GLU A 117 12.28 4.75 -48.16
N GLN A 118 11.29 3.97 -47.73
CA GLN A 118 10.23 4.37 -46.81
C GLN A 118 10.52 3.95 -45.37
N ARG A 119 11.63 3.24 -45.14
CA ARG A 119 12.01 2.73 -43.82
C ARG A 119 12.91 3.74 -43.11
N GLN A 120 12.62 3.96 -41.84
CA GLN A 120 13.47 4.71 -40.91
C GLN A 120 14.24 3.80 -39.96
N VAL A 121 13.87 2.51 -39.91
CA VAL A 121 14.51 1.48 -39.09
C VAL A 121 14.83 0.28 -39.99
N SER A 122 16.12 -0.01 -40.10
CA SER A 122 16.63 -1.16 -40.84
C SER A 122 16.34 -2.47 -40.11
N THR A 123 16.37 -3.56 -40.88
CA THR A 123 16.25 -4.93 -40.35
C THR A 123 17.37 -5.25 -39.37
N ASP A 124 18.59 -4.77 -39.63
CA ASP A 124 19.74 -4.97 -38.74
C ASP A 124 19.58 -4.24 -37.41
N GLU A 125 19.04 -3.02 -37.38
CA GLU A 125 18.76 -2.30 -36.13
C GLU A 125 17.75 -3.05 -35.25
N GLY A 126 16.68 -3.58 -35.86
CA GLY A 126 15.70 -4.41 -35.15
C GLY A 126 16.32 -5.67 -34.56
N LYS A 127 17.16 -6.36 -35.34
CA LYS A 127 17.84 -7.58 -34.93
C LYS A 127 18.87 -7.30 -33.82
N GLN A 128 19.71 -6.28 -33.97
CA GLN A 128 20.68 -5.86 -32.94
C GLN A 128 20.00 -5.53 -31.61
N LEU A 129 18.83 -4.89 -31.64
CA LEU A 129 18.07 -4.58 -30.44
C LEU A 129 17.59 -5.87 -29.74
N SER A 130 17.17 -6.86 -30.50
CA SER A 130 16.74 -8.14 -29.95
C SER A 130 17.89 -8.97 -29.37
N GLU A 131 19.08 -8.90 -29.98
CA GLU A 131 20.29 -9.54 -29.48
C GLU A 131 20.76 -8.87 -28.17
N LYS A 132 20.72 -7.52 -28.13
CA LYS A 132 20.99 -6.73 -26.92
C LYS A 132 20.09 -7.12 -25.75
N TYR A 133 18.81 -7.41 -26.01
CA TYR A 133 17.84 -7.76 -24.98
C TYR A 133 17.60 -9.27 -24.80
N GLN A 134 18.31 -10.10 -25.56
CA GLN A 134 18.17 -11.57 -25.54
C GLN A 134 16.70 -12.03 -25.72
N CYS A 135 15.93 -11.34 -26.56
CA CYS A 135 14.50 -11.57 -26.75
C CYS A 135 14.17 -12.13 -28.15
N GLY A 136 12.92 -12.51 -28.40
CA GLY A 136 12.49 -12.90 -29.76
C GLY A 136 12.36 -11.68 -30.67
N TRP A 137 12.54 -11.87 -31.98
CA TRP A 137 12.33 -10.80 -32.95
C TRP A 137 11.88 -11.30 -34.32
N THR A 138 11.00 -10.53 -34.96
CA THR A 138 10.58 -10.72 -36.35
C THR A 138 10.10 -9.39 -36.94
N GLU A 139 10.15 -9.26 -38.26
CA GLU A 139 9.36 -8.26 -38.97
C GLU A 139 8.02 -8.87 -39.42
N ALA A 140 6.98 -8.05 -39.46
CA ALA A 140 5.64 -8.47 -39.85
C ALA A 140 4.94 -7.40 -40.71
N SER A 141 4.03 -7.85 -41.57
CA SER A 141 3.07 -6.98 -42.24
C SER A 141 1.69 -7.35 -41.77
N ALA A 142 1.10 -6.51 -40.91
CA ALA A 142 -0.30 -6.66 -40.52
C ALA A 142 -1.24 -6.55 -41.74
N ARG A 143 -0.84 -5.80 -42.78
CA ARG A 143 -1.60 -5.62 -44.03
C ARG A 143 -1.73 -6.93 -44.82
N TYR A 144 -0.65 -7.68 -44.94
CA TYR A 144 -0.60 -8.93 -45.70
C TYR A 144 -0.66 -10.18 -44.80
N ASN A 145 -0.87 -9.99 -43.49
CA ASN A 145 -0.83 -11.04 -42.48
C ASN A 145 0.48 -11.87 -42.51
N GLU A 146 1.59 -11.23 -42.89
CA GLU A 146 2.90 -11.88 -42.97
C GLU A 146 3.58 -11.86 -41.60
N ASN A 147 4.10 -13.02 -41.16
CA ASN A 147 4.83 -13.23 -39.90
C ASN A 147 4.08 -12.85 -38.60
N VAL A 148 2.79 -12.52 -38.66
CA VAL A 148 1.95 -12.26 -37.47
C VAL A 148 1.89 -13.50 -36.57
N GLY A 149 1.60 -14.68 -37.13
CA GLY A 149 1.61 -15.95 -36.39
C GLY A 149 2.98 -16.30 -35.81
N LYS A 150 4.05 -16.03 -36.57
CA LYS A 150 5.44 -16.26 -36.15
C LYS A 150 5.82 -15.44 -34.92
N ALA A 151 5.34 -14.20 -34.79
CA ALA A 151 5.58 -13.37 -33.60
C ALA A 151 5.05 -14.03 -32.32
N PHE A 152 3.85 -14.63 -32.39
CA PHE A 152 3.25 -15.33 -31.26
C PHE A 152 3.92 -16.68 -30.97
N GLU A 153 4.34 -17.42 -31.99
CA GLU A 153 5.13 -18.65 -31.80
C GLU A 153 6.47 -18.35 -31.10
N LEU A 154 7.15 -17.27 -31.50
CA LEU A 154 8.36 -16.79 -30.83
C LEU A 154 8.08 -16.39 -29.38
N LEU A 155 6.91 -15.83 -29.09
CA LEU A 155 6.54 -15.43 -27.73
C LEU A 155 6.35 -16.65 -26.84
N ILE A 156 5.61 -17.67 -27.30
CA ILE A 156 5.49 -18.93 -26.58
C ILE A 156 6.87 -19.58 -26.36
N ALA A 157 7.75 -19.52 -27.37
CA ALA A 157 9.12 -20.00 -27.22
C ALA A 157 9.91 -19.25 -26.13
N GLN A 158 9.71 -17.94 -25.98
CA GLN A 158 10.34 -17.14 -24.92
C GLN A 158 9.72 -17.41 -23.54
N ILE A 159 8.41 -17.61 -23.48
CA ILE A 159 7.70 -17.95 -22.23
C ILE A 159 8.17 -19.31 -21.71
N GLU A 160 8.27 -20.31 -22.59
CA GLU A 160 8.69 -21.67 -22.19
C GLU A 160 10.20 -21.77 -21.88
N LYS A 161 11.01 -20.74 -22.19
CA LYS A 161 12.39 -20.63 -21.70
C LYS A 161 12.46 -20.20 -20.22
N ALA A 162 11.44 -19.52 -19.71
CA ALA A 162 11.41 -19.04 -18.33
C ALA A 162 11.09 -20.20 -17.37
N GLN A 163 11.96 -20.47 -16.40
CA GLN A 163 11.80 -21.62 -15.48
C GLN A 163 10.64 -21.49 -14.47
N ASN A 164 10.02 -20.32 -14.33
CA ASN A 164 8.75 -20.15 -13.62
C ASN A 164 8.16 -18.77 -13.97
N PRO A 165 7.17 -18.68 -14.88
CA PRO A 165 6.58 -17.40 -15.28
C PRO A 165 5.64 -16.77 -14.22
N ASN A 166 5.52 -17.36 -13.03
CA ASN A 166 4.63 -16.92 -11.94
C ASN A 166 5.38 -16.38 -10.70
N GLU A 167 6.72 -16.32 -10.69
CA GLU A 167 7.50 -15.82 -9.53
C GLU A 167 8.23 -14.50 -9.86
N PRO A 168 8.18 -13.48 -8.98
CA PRO A 168 9.09 -12.34 -9.05
C PRO A 168 10.52 -12.77 -8.68
N PRO A 169 11.57 -12.33 -9.41
CA PRO A 169 12.96 -12.63 -9.08
C PRO A 169 13.42 -11.88 -7.82
N ALA A 170 14.19 -12.58 -7.00
CA ALA A 170 14.68 -12.12 -5.71
C ALA A 170 15.67 -10.95 -5.83
N GLY A 171 15.32 -9.80 -5.24
CA GLY A 171 16.18 -8.62 -5.11
C GLY A 171 15.86 -7.81 -3.86
N GLY A 172 16.72 -7.97 -2.82
CA GLY A 172 16.64 -7.32 -1.51
C GLY A 172 16.10 -8.25 -0.42
N LYS A 173 16.98 -8.90 0.35
CA LYS A 173 16.59 -9.70 1.52
C LYS A 173 16.13 -8.77 2.66
N CYS A 174 14.89 -8.27 2.57
CA CYS A 174 14.17 -7.78 3.73
C CYS A 174 13.42 -8.97 4.33
N ASN A 175 13.97 -9.57 5.40
CA ASN A 175 13.27 -10.58 6.18
C ASN A 175 12.19 -9.88 7.03
N VAL A 176 11.06 -9.54 6.40
CA VAL A 176 9.85 -9.08 7.12
C VAL A 176 9.25 -10.30 7.83
N ILE A 177 8.97 -10.20 9.13
CA ILE A 177 8.42 -11.26 9.98
C ILE A 177 7.25 -10.66 10.79
N MET A 178 6.04 -10.76 10.25
CA MET A 178 4.84 -10.16 10.84
C MET A 178 4.43 -10.81 12.17
N LEU A 179 3.99 -12.08 12.14
CA LEU A 179 3.75 -12.92 13.33
C LEU A 179 4.94 -13.88 13.55
N ASP A 180 5.18 -14.34 14.78
CA ASP A 180 6.22 -15.34 15.02
C ASP A 180 5.75 -16.67 14.45
N VAL A 181 6.54 -17.30 13.57
CA VAL A 181 6.21 -18.61 13.00
C VAL A 181 5.95 -19.65 14.09
N ASN A 182 6.61 -19.54 15.25
CA ASN A 182 6.37 -20.43 16.38
C ASN A 182 4.95 -20.30 16.97
N ASP A 183 4.22 -19.21 16.70
CA ASP A 183 2.82 -19.05 17.11
C ASP A 183 1.87 -19.96 16.28
N PHE A 184 2.31 -20.38 15.09
CA PHE A 184 1.60 -21.31 14.21
C PHE A 184 1.87 -22.77 14.60
N ILE A 185 2.95 -23.05 15.32
CA ILE A 185 3.42 -24.42 15.59
C ILE A 185 3.05 -24.84 17.01
N ALA A 186 2.04 -25.70 17.16
CA ALA A 186 1.57 -26.20 18.46
C ALA A 186 2.69 -26.88 19.28
N GLU A 187 3.56 -27.67 18.62
CA GLU A 187 4.71 -28.33 19.25
C GLU A 187 5.74 -27.34 19.84
N ARG A 188 5.69 -26.07 19.41
CA ARG A 188 6.56 -24.98 19.91
C ARG A 188 5.82 -24.00 20.82
N GLY A 189 4.67 -24.40 21.36
CA GLY A 189 3.86 -23.59 22.26
C GLY A 189 3.00 -22.54 21.56
N GLY A 190 2.84 -22.63 20.24
CA GLY A 190 1.91 -21.81 19.47
C GLY A 190 0.45 -22.25 19.59
N ASN A 191 -0.47 -21.45 19.07
CA ASN A 191 -1.90 -21.75 19.01
C ASN A 191 -2.44 -21.41 17.61
N PRO A 192 -2.26 -22.30 16.60
CA PRO A 192 -2.72 -22.05 15.24
C PRO A 192 -4.23 -21.85 15.13
N GLU A 193 -5.03 -22.46 16.00
CA GLU A 193 -6.49 -22.27 15.99
C GLU A 193 -6.89 -20.85 16.37
N LYS A 194 -6.13 -20.19 17.26
CA LYS A 194 -6.33 -18.75 17.56
C LYS A 194 -6.06 -17.89 16.31
N ILE A 195 -5.06 -18.24 15.51
CA ILE A 195 -4.73 -17.53 14.26
C ILE A 195 -5.82 -17.78 13.22
N LYS A 196 -6.29 -19.02 13.06
CA LYS A 196 -7.40 -19.36 12.17
C LYS A 196 -8.68 -18.61 12.54
N GLU A 197 -8.97 -18.50 13.83
CA GLU A 197 -10.12 -17.73 14.30
C GLU A 197 -9.96 -16.24 13.98
N SER A 198 -8.77 -15.67 14.19
CA SER A 198 -8.48 -14.28 13.79
C SER A 198 -8.68 -14.07 12.28
N GLN A 199 -8.21 -15.00 11.43
CA GLN A 199 -8.43 -14.94 9.97
C GLN A 199 -9.92 -14.98 9.62
N ARG A 200 -10.70 -15.88 10.25
CA ARG A 200 -12.17 -15.93 10.08
C ARG A 200 -12.82 -14.60 10.44
N ARG A 201 -12.44 -14.01 11.57
CA ARG A 201 -12.97 -12.72 12.01
C ARG A 201 -12.63 -11.60 11.03
N ARG A 202 -11.45 -11.63 10.40
CA ARG A 202 -11.04 -10.66 9.37
C ARG A 202 -11.66 -10.92 7.99
N GLY A 203 -12.38 -12.03 7.79
CA GLY A 203 -12.84 -12.45 6.46
C GLY A 203 -11.68 -12.85 5.52
N ALA A 204 -10.52 -13.18 6.11
CA ALA A 204 -9.31 -13.54 5.39
C ALA A 204 -9.18 -15.07 5.22
N PRO A 205 -8.39 -15.55 4.24
CA PRO A 205 -8.18 -16.98 4.00
C PRO A 205 -7.67 -17.69 5.27
N VAL A 206 -8.32 -18.79 5.64
CA VAL A 206 -7.98 -19.56 6.86
C VAL A 206 -6.94 -20.62 6.54
N GLU A 207 -7.04 -21.19 5.34
CA GLU A 207 -6.17 -22.20 4.76
C GLU A 207 -4.70 -21.77 4.73
N VAL A 208 -4.42 -20.46 4.64
CA VAL A 208 -3.06 -19.91 4.68
C VAL A 208 -2.30 -20.33 5.94
N VAL A 209 -3.00 -20.53 7.07
CA VAL A 209 -2.38 -20.96 8.33
C VAL A 209 -1.82 -22.37 8.19
N ASP A 210 -2.59 -23.31 7.62
CA ASP A 210 -2.17 -24.69 7.42
C ASP A 210 -1.08 -24.78 6.33
N GLU A 211 -1.16 -23.95 5.29
CA GLU A 211 -0.12 -23.83 4.27
C GLU A 211 1.22 -23.38 4.87
N ILE A 212 1.22 -22.36 5.74
CA ILE A 212 2.43 -21.88 6.42
C ILE A 212 3.04 -23.00 7.28
N ILE A 213 2.21 -23.73 8.04
CA ILE A 213 2.68 -24.86 8.87
C ILE A 213 3.34 -25.93 8.01
N ALA A 214 2.71 -26.32 6.90
CA ALA A 214 3.24 -27.33 6.00
C ALA A 214 4.56 -26.90 5.34
N GLN A 215 4.63 -25.65 4.85
CA GLN A 215 5.84 -25.10 4.22
C GLN A 215 6.98 -24.93 5.21
N TRP A 216 6.68 -24.50 6.45
CA TRP A 216 7.66 -24.42 7.51
C TRP A 216 8.23 -25.80 7.88
N ASP A 217 7.38 -26.84 7.97
CA ASP A 217 7.85 -28.20 8.26
C ASP A 217 8.71 -28.77 7.13
N ASP A 218 8.36 -28.51 5.87
CA ASP A 218 9.17 -28.89 4.71
C ASP A 218 10.53 -28.15 4.69
N HIS A 219 10.54 -26.84 4.96
CA HIS A 219 11.78 -26.08 5.17
C HIS A 219 12.64 -26.71 6.28
N ARG A 220 12.04 -26.98 7.44
CA ARG A 220 12.71 -27.57 8.60
C ARG A 220 13.33 -28.93 8.28
N LYS A 221 12.59 -29.82 7.62
CA LYS A 221 13.07 -31.14 7.19
C LYS A 221 14.23 -31.03 6.21
N THR A 222 14.14 -30.10 5.26
CA THR A 222 15.19 -29.83 4.25
C THR A 222 16.47 -29.33 4.93
N LEU A 223 16.34 -28.37 5.85
CA LEU A 223 17.47 -27.82 6.61
C LEU A 223 18.10 -28.87 7.54
N TYR A 224 17.28 -29.72 8.16
CA TYR A 224 17.76 -30.82 8.98
C TYR A 224 18.54 -31.84 8.15
N ALA A 225 18.06 -32.20 6.95
CA ALA A 225 18.78 -33.07 6.03
C ALA A 225 20.16 -32.49 5.63
N ALA A 226 20.23 -31.19 5.35
CA ALA A 226 21.51 -30.51 5.11
C ALA A 226 22.45 -30.58 6.32
N THR A 227 21.90 -30.46 7.53
CA THR A 227 22.67 -30.53 8.78
C THR A 227 23.21 -31.93 9.03
N GLN A 228 22.45 -32.98 8.71
CA GLN A 228 22.88 -34.39 8.83
C GLN A 228 24.07 -34.72 7.92
N LEU A 229 24.19 -34.05 6.77
CA LEU A 229 25.36 -34.20 5.90
C LEU A 229 26.65 -33.69 6.55
N ASN A 230 26.60 -32.81 7.57
CA ASN A 230 27.81 -32.40 8.29
C ASN A 230 28.48 -33.56 9.02
N SER A 231 27.73 -34.47 9.63
CA SER A 231 28.32 -35.64 10.31
C SER A 231 29.08 -36.49 9.31
N LYS A 232 28.44 -36.80 8.17
CA LYS A 232 29.04 -37.58 7.08
C LYS A 232 30.29 -36.91 6.51
N ILE A 233 30.22 -35.60 6.21
CA ILE A 233 31.39 -34.83 5.73
C ILE A 233 32.54 -34.90 6.74
N ASN A 234 32.26 -34.75 8.04
CA ASN A 234 33.27 -34.81 9.09
C ASN A 234 33.87 -36.22 9.25
N GLU A 235 33.06 -37.26 9.12
CA GLU A 235 33.50 -38.67 9.13
C GLU A 235 34.39 -38.98 7.93
N THR A 236 33.95 -38.63 6.71
CA THR A 236 34.75 -38.77 5.48
C THR A 236 36.06 -37.98 5.57
N GLN A 237 36.02 -36.76 6.13
CA GLN A 237 37.22 -35.94 6.34
C GLN A 237 38.23 -36.61 7.29
N LYS A 238 37.76 -37.25 8.37
CA LYS A 238 38.62 -38.02 9.27
C LYS A 238 39.23 -39.23 8.55
N ALA A 239 38.43 -39.95 7.76
CA ALA A 239 38.91 -41.10 6.98
C ALA A 239 39.97 -40.70 5.93
N ILE A 240 39.79 -39.57 5.24
CA ILE A 240 40.80 -38.99 4.33
C ILE A 240 42.10 -38.70 5.09
N GLY A 241 42.01 -38.09 6.27
CA GLY A 241 43.18 -37.80 7.12
C GLY A 241 43.94 -39.07 7.51
N MET A 242 43.23 -40.13 7.85
CA MET A 242 43.80 -41.44 8.20
C MET A 242 44.53 -42.08 7.02
N LYS A 243 43.89 -42.15 5.84
CA LYS A 243 44.51 -42.70 4.61
C LYS A 243 45.75 -41.93 4.19
N LYS A 244 45.68 -40.59 4.21
CA LYS A 244 46.84 -39.74 3.88
C LYS A 244 48.00 -39.93 4.86
N LYS A 245 47.71 -40.10 6.16
CA LYS A 245 48.72 -40.41 7.18
C LYS A 245 49.41 -41.75 6.92
N ASN A 246 48.65 -42.74 6.44
CA ASN A 246 49.16 -44.07 6.08
C ASN A 246 49.78 -44.14 4.67
N LYS A 247 49.84 -43.02 3.92
CA LYS A 247 50.30 -42.94 2.52
C LYS A 247 49.47 -43.80 1.54
N GLU A 248 48.19 -43.99 1.83
CA GLU A 248 47.22 -44.69 0.99
C GLU A 248 46.49 -43.72 0.03
N ASN A 249 45.96 -44.23 -1.09
CA ASN A 249 45.14 -43.44 -2.02
C ASN A 249 43.77 -43.09 -1.38
N ALA A 250 43.41 -41.81 -1.42
CA ALA A 250 42.17 -41.28 -0.86
C ALA A 250 41.26 -40.59 -1.90
N ASP A 251 41.47 -40.84 -3.20
CA ASP A 251 40.78 -40.15 -4.29
C ASP A 251 39.28 -40.41 -4.27
N GLU A 252 38.86 -41.65 -4.00
CA GLU A 252 37.44 -42.00 -3.84
C GLU A 252 36.77 -41.23 -2.69
N LEU A 253 37.44 -41.13 -1.54
CA LEU A 253 36.93 -40.38 -0.39
C LEU A 253 36.90 -38.87 -0.65
N LEU A 254 37.86 -38.34 -1.43
CA LEU A 254 37.86 -36.94 -1.86
C LEU A 254 36.68 -36.65 -2.80
N GLN A 255 36.37 -37.57 -3.73
CA GLN A 255 35.20 -37.47 -4.61
C GLN A 255 33.89 -37.58 -3.81
N GLU A 256 33.80 -38.52 -2.87
CA GLU A 256 32.65 -38.67 -1.98
C GLU A 256 32.41 -37.39 -1.16
N LYS A 257 33.47 -36.83 -0.56
CA LYS A 257 33.38 -35.57 0.19
C LYS A 257 32.88 -34.43 -0.70
N ALA A 258 33.42 -34.30 -1.91
CA ALA A 258 32.99 -33.26 -2.85
C ALA A 258 31.51 -33.41 -3.24
N ALA A 259 31.04 -34.65 -3.43
CA ALA A 259 29.63 -34.93 -3.70
C ALA A 259 28.74 -34.56 -2.49
N LEU A 260 29.15 -34.91 -1.26
CA LEU A 260 28.43 -34.55 -0.03
C LEU A 260 28.36 -33.03 0.17
N GLU A 261 29.46 -32.31 -0.09
CA GLU A 261 29.49 -30.84 -0.02
C GLU A 261 28.56 -30.20 -1.06
N LYS A 262 28.51 -30.75 -2.28
CA LYS A 262 27.58 -30.31 -3.32
C LYS A 262 26.13 -30.54 -2.92
N SER A 263 25.76 -31.74 -2.49
CA SER A 263 24.39 -32.04 -2.05
C SER A 263 23.98 -31.22 -0.82
N LYS A 264 24.90 -30.95 0.11
CA LYS A 264 24.65 -30.06 1.24
C LYS A 264 24.34 -28.64 0.76
N LYS A 265 25.10 -28.12 -0.20
CA LYS A 265 24.86 -26.79 -0.77
C LYS A 265 23.48 -26.73 -1.45
N GLU A 266 23.13 -27.71 -2.26
CA GLU A 266 21.82 -27.80 -2.92
C GLU A 266 20.66 -27.80 -1.90
N LEU A 267 20.77 -28.56 -0.80
CA LEU A 267 19.76 -28.56 0.25
C LEU A 267 19.68 -27.24 1.02
N ILE A 268 20.81 -26.54 1.24
CA ILE A 268 20.82 -25.21 1.86
C ILE A 268 20.13 -24.19 0.94
N ASP A 269 20.41 -24.22 -0.36
CA ASP A 269 19.80 -23.33 -1.35
C ASP A 269 18.28 -23.59 -1.42
N GLN A 270 17.85 -24.87 -1.43
CA GLN A 270 16.44 -25.24 -1.34
C GLN A 270 15.79 -24.79 -0.04
N ALA A 271 16.45 -24.98 1.12
CA ALA A 271 15.92 -24.53 2.39
C ALA A 271 15.75 -22.99 2.41
N THR A 272 16.70 -22.25 1.83
CA THR A 272 16.62 -20.79 1.70
C THR A 272 15.45 -20.34 0.83
N ALA A 273 15.21 -21.01 -0.29
CA ALA A 273 14.05 -20.73 -1.15
C ALA A 273 12.72 -21.00 -0.44
N LYS A 274 12.60 -22.17 0.21
CA LYS A 274 11.43 -22.53 1.02
C LYS A 274 11.20 -21.55 2.17
N GLU A 275 12.28 -21.02 2.76
CA GLU A 275 12.19 -20.00 3.81
C GLU A 275 11.57 -18.69 3.32
N ALA A 276 12.03 -18.22 2.16
CA ALA A 276 11.48 -17.03 1.55
C ALA A 276 9.99 -17.20 1.22
N GLU A 277 9.60 -18.37 0.72
CA GLU A 277 8.22 -18.69 0.36
C GLU A 277 7.28 -18.66 1.57
N TYR A 278 7.60 -19.39 2.65
CA TYR A 278 6.71 -19.41 3.81
C TYR A 278 6.66 -18.05 4.53
N LYS A 279 7.77 -17.29 4.52
CA LYS A 279 7.81 -15.93 5.09
C LYS A 279 6.94 -14.95 4.30
N ALA A 280 6.92 -15.06 2.97
CA ALA A 280 6.02 -14.25 2.15
C ALA A 280 4.55 -14.48 2.52
N LYS A 281 4.14 -15.74 2.75
CA LYS A 281 2.79 -16.06 3.24
C LYS A 281 2.57 -15.62 4.68
N LEU A 282 3.56 -15.78 5.55
CA LEU A 282 3.48 -15.30 6.94
C LEU A 282 3.17 -13.79 7.00
N ASN A 283 3.70 -13.02 6.04
CA ASN A 283 3.49 -11.58 5.96
C ASN A 283 2.10 -11.15 5.46
N SER A 284 1.31 -12.06 4.88
CA SER A 284 -0.08 -11.77 4.51
C SER A 284 -1.06 -11.99 5.67
N VAL A 285 -0.62 -12.62 6.77
CA VAL A 285 -1.46 -12.88 7.94
C VAL A 285 -1.51 -11.63 8.82
N GLY A 286 -2.71 -11.12 9.03
CA GLY A 286 -2.96 -9.99 9.93
C GLY A 286 -2.72 -10.35 11.39
N ASN A 287 -2.51 -9.33 12.21
CA ASN A 287 -2.37 -9.44 13.65
C ASN A 287 -3.62 -10.08 14.28
N ILE A 288 -3.46 -10.61 15.49
CA ILE A 288 -4.54 -11.27 16.22
C ILE A 288 -5.59 -10.24 16.64
N VAL A 289 -6.81 -10.42 16.13
CA VAL A 289 -7.95 -9.53 16.46
C VAL A 289 -8.30 -9.67 17.94
N HIS A 290 -8.38 -8.55 18.66
CA HIS A 290 -8.76 -8.51 20.07
C HIS A 290 -10.22 -8.99 20.26
N ASP A 291 -10.51 -9.66 21.37
CA ASP A 291 -11.82 -10.30 21.60
C ASP A 291 -12.99 -9.29 21.62
N SER A 292 -12.73 -8.04 22.01
CA SER A 292 -13.75 -6.97 22.03
C SER A 292 -14.06 -6.35 20.67
N VAL A 293 -13.41 -6.76 19.57
CA VAL A 293 -13.64 -6.16 18.25
C VAL A 293 -14.95 -6.70 17.65
N PRO A 294 -15.87 -5.84 17.18
CA PRO A 294 -17.11 -6.28 16.55
C PRO A 294 -16.81 -7.05 15.26
N ILE A 295 -17.46 -8.22 15.11
CA ILE A 295 -17.21 -9.12 13.99
C ILE A 295 -18.17 -8.80 12.86
N SER A 296 -17.69 -8.07 11.85
CA SER A 296 -18.44 -7.76 10.62
C SER A 296 -17.48 -7.35 9.49
N MET A 297 -17.95 -7.51 8.24
CA MET A 297 -17.25 -7.05 7.03
C MET A 297 -17.79 -5.70 6.53
N ASP A 298 -18.81 -5.16 7.20
CA ASP A 298 -19.48 -3.91 6.81
C ASP A 298 -19.34 -2.89 7.94
N GLU A 299 -18.66 -1.77 7.63
CA GLU A 299 -18.41 -0.64 8.53
C GLU A 299 -19.69 0.03 9.02
N ALA A 300 -20.85 -0.18 8.38
CA ALA A 300 -22.14 0.23 8.93
C ALA A 300 -22.47 -0.44 10.28
N ASN A 301 -21.77 -1.53 10.63
CA ASN A 301 -21.88 -2.23 11.91
C ASN A 301 -20.78 -1.84 12.90
N ASN A 302 -20.03 -0.76 12.65
CA ASN A 302 -19.12 -0.20 13.65
C ASN A 302 -19.90 0.10 14.93
N GLU A 303 -19.35 -0.34 16.07
CA GLU A 303 -20.02 -0.19 17.37
C GLU A 303 -19.76 1.21 17.92
N VAL A 304 -20.81 1.99 18.21
CA VAL A 304 -20.67 3.27 18.90
C VAL A 304 -20.37 3.02 20.38
N ILE A 305 -19.16 3.34 20.80
CA ILE A 305 -18.68 3.10 22.17
C ILE A 305 -19.13 4.23 23.11
N ARG A 306 -19.08 5.47 22.63
CA ARG A 306 -19.44 6.67 23.39
C ARG A 306 -19.69 7.85 22.47
N THR A 307 -20.47 8.81 22.94
CA THR A 307 -20.75 10.07 22.25
C THR A 307 -20.48 11.24 23.20
N TRP A 308 -20.10 12.38 22.63
CA TRP A 308 -19.88 13.60 23.38
C TRP A 308 -20.28 14.82 22.57
N ALA A 309 -20.90 15.80 23.24
CA ALA A 309 -21.16 17.13 22.70
C ALA A 309 -20.95 18.17 23.81
N PRO A 310 -20.53 19.41 23.47
CA PRO A 310 -20.50 20.50 24.44
C PRO A 310 -21.88 20.76 25.03
N GLU A 311 -21.94 21.23 26.27
CA GLU A 311 -23.20 21.58 26.93
C GLU A 311 -23.98 22.62 26.10
N GLY A 312 -25.27 22.36 25.87
CA GLY A 312 -26.14 23.22 25.07
C GLY A 312 -25.97 23.12 23.56
N VAL A 313 -25.08 22.26 23.05
CA VAL A 313 -24.93 22.03 21.60
C VAL A 313 -25.78 20.83 21.16
N THR A 314 -26.75 21.09 20.29
CA THR A 314 -27.53 20.04 19.64
C THR A 314 -26.78 19.48 18.43
N VAL A 315 -26.62 18.16 18.38
CA VAL A 315 -26.04 17.45 17.23
C VAL A 315 -27.12 17.26 16.17
N GLU A 316 -27.23 18.23 15.27
CA GLU A 316 -28.18 18.20 14.17
C GLU A 316 -27.59 18.79 12.89
N LYS A 317 -28.21 18.43 11.76
CA LYS A 317 -27.89 19.03 10.46
C LYS A 317 -28.40 20.47 10.47
N ARG A 318 -27.54 21.42 10.15
CA ARG A 318 -27.81 22.86 10.13
C ARG A 318 -27.88 23.39 8.71
N ASP A 319 -28.79 24.32 8.47
CA ASP A 319 -28.81 25.10 7.24
C ASP A 319 -27.70 26.17 7.26
N CYS A 320 -26.47 25.75 7.00
CA CYS A 320 -25.26 26.57 7.08
C CYS A 320 -24.38 26.39 5.83
N LEU A 321 -23.20 27.01 5.81
CA LEU A 321 -22.24 26.79 4.72
C LEU A 321 -21.43 25.52 4.97
N SER A 322 -21.04 24.85 3.90
CA SER A 322 -20.06 23.77 3.96
C SER A 322 -18.66 24.30 4.30
N HIS A 323 -17.79 23.43 4.84
CA HIS A 323 -16.42 23.83 5.20
C HIS A 323 -15.65 24.55 4.08
N HIS A 324 -15.82 24.14 2.82
CA HIS A 324 -15.09 24.73 1.68
C HIS A 324 -15.63 26.12 1.30
N GLU A 325 -16.92 26.37 1.50
CA GLU A 325 -17.52 27.69 1.33
C GLU A 325 -17.04 28.65 2.41
N VAL A 326 -17.05 28.23 3.68
CA VAL A 326 -16.51 29.03 4.80
C VAL A 326 -15.04 29.39 4.54
N LEU A 327 -14.22 28.38 4.18
CA LEU A 327 -12.79 28.58 3.87
C LEU A 327 -12.56 29.52 2.67
N THR A 328 -13.47 29.50 1.69
CA THR A 328 -13.47 30.44 0.55
C THR A 328 -13.77 31.86 1.02
N ARG A 329 -14.84 32.03 1.82
CA ARG A 329 -15.31 33.35 2.27
C ARG A 329 -14.32 34.07 3.18
N ILE A 330 -13.48 33.36 3.93
CA ILE A 330 -12.40 33.96 4.73
C ILE A 330 -11.10 34.18 3.94
N ASP A 331 -11.10 33.96 2.61
CA ASP A 331 -9.90 33.94 1.74
C ASP A 331 -8.77 33.05 2.30
N GLY A 332 -9.16 31.89 2.87
CA GLY A 332 -8.26 30.99 3.60
C GLY A 332 -7.55 29.96 2.72
N TYR A 333 -8.02 29.74 1.50
CA TYR A 333 -7.38 28.81 0.56
C TYR A 333 -7.66 29.17 -0.91
N GLU A 334 -6.91 28.54 -1.80
CA GLU A 334 -6.98 28.73 -3.25
C GLU A 334 -6.92 27.36 -3.95
N PRO A 335 -8.07 26.74 -4.25
CA PRO A 335 -8.15 25.43 -4.89
C PRO A 335 -7.90 25.49 -6.40
N GLU A 336 -8.33 26.55 -7.10
CA GLU A 336 -8.23 26.60 -8.57
C GLU A 336 -6.77 26.68 -9.01
N ARG A 337 -5.99 27.57 -8.38
CA ARG A 337 -4.55 27.66 -8.66
C ARG A 337 -3.80 26.44 -8.12
N GLY A 338 -4.25 25.83 -7.02
CA GLY A 338 -3.69 24.59 -6.51
C GLY A 338 -3.81 23.46 -7.53
N VAL A 339 -5.01 23.25 -8.08
CA VAL A 339 -5.27 22.25 -9.12
C VAL A 339 -4.43 22.52 -10.37
N LYS A 340 -4.28 23.78 -10.76
CA LYS A 340 -3.41 24.16 -11.89
C LYS A 340 -1.95 23.76 -11.68
N VAL A 341 -1.45 23.76 -10.44
CA VAL A 341 -0.03 23.52 -10.13
C VAL A 341 0.27 22.04 -9.93
N VAL A 342 -0.56 21.30 -9.18
CA VAL A 342 -0.25 19.90 -8.78
C VAL A 342 -1.29 18.88 -9.26
N GLY A 343 -2.33 19.32 -9.98
CA GLY A 343 -3.42 18.46 -10.44
C GLY A 343 -4.55 18.30 -9.42
N HIS A 344 -5.39 17.29 -9.63
CA HIS A 344 -6.58 17.01 -8.82
C HIS A 344 -6.29 17.08 -7.30
N ARG A 345 -7.23 17.66 -6.52
CA ARG A 345 -7.10 17.94 -5.07
C ARG A 345 -5.97 18.88 -4.65
N GLY A 346 -5.28 19.52 -5.60
CA GLY A 346 -4.29 20.56 -5.31
C GLY A 346 -4.91 21.79 -4.66
N TYR A 347 -4.22 22.36 -3.67
CA TYR A 347 -4.66 23.58 -2.98
C TYR A 347 -3.47 24.40 -2.49
N PHE A 348 -3.68 25.70 -2.29
CA PHE A 348 -2.82 26.54 -1.44
C PHE A 348 -3.62 26.98 -0.21
N LEU A 349 -3.03 26.92 0.98
CA LEU A 349 -3.54 27.71 2.12
C LEU A 349 -3.02 29.14 2.03
N LYS A 350 -3.83 30.09 2.47
CA LYS A 350 -3.49 31.51 2.50
C LYS A 350 -4.06 32.17 3.74
N ASN A 351 -3.50 33.32 4.12
CA ASN A 351 -4.02 34.18 5.20
C ASN A 351 -4.38 33.36 6.44
N TRP A 352 -5.63 33.46 6.89
CA TRP A 352 -6.15 32.75 8.06
C TRP A 352 -6.11 31.22 7.92
N GLY A 353 -6.25 30.65 6.72
CA GLY A 353 -6.10 29.21 6.54
C GLY A 353 -4.68 28.73 6.84
N THR A 354 -3.66 29.53 6.51
CA THR A 354 -2.27 29.25 6.87
C THR A 354 -2.05 29.36 8.38
N PHE A 355 -2.54 30.43 9.01
CA PHE A 355 -2.37 30.63 10.45
C PHE A 355 -3.15 29.61 11.28
N LEU A 356 -4.35 29.22 10.87
CA LEU A 356 -5.14 28.17 11.54
C LEU A 356 -4.45 26.81 11.45
N ASN A 357 -3.85 26.48 10.30
CA ASN A 357 -3.06 25.25 10.17
C ASN A 357 -1.89 25.25 11.17
N GLN A 358 -1.13 26.35 11.24
CA GLN A 358 -0.03 26.50 12.20
C GLN A 358 -0.52 26.49 13.66
N ALA A 359 -1.67 27.09 13.95
CA ALA A 359 -2.27 27.09 15.28
C ALA A 359 -2.62 25.67 15.74
N LEU A 360 -3.22 24.85 14.87
CA LEU A 360 -3.55 23.46 15.16
C LEU A 360 -2.29 22.60 15.39
N ILE A 361 -1.24 22.79 14.59
CA ILE A 361 0.05 22.10 14.78
C ILE A 361 0.63 22.43 16.15
N ASN A 362 0.78 23.73 16.44
CA ASN A 362 1.41 24.19 17.68
C ASN A 362 0.58 23.82 18.91
N TYR A 363 -0.76 23.93 18.83
CA TYR A 363 -1.64 23.51 19.90
C TYR A 363 -1.55 22.01 20.14
N GLY A 364 -1.58 21.18 19.09
CA GLY A 364 -1.46 19.73 19.21
C GLY A 364 -0.14 19.29 19.85
N LEU A 365 0.98 19.91 19.43
CA LEU A 365 2.29 19.64 20.01
C LEU A 365 2.38 20.07 21.47
N GLU A 366 1.91 21.27 21.82
CA GLU A 366 1.88 21.73 23.21
C GLU A 366 1.00 20.83 24.08
N PHE A 367 -0.16 20.43 23.55
CA PHE A 367 -1.14 19.58 24.25
C PHE A 367 -0.56 18.21 24.62
N LEU A 368 0.20 17.58 23.72
CA LEU A 368 0.87 16.30 23.98
C LEU A 368 2.13 16.47 24.82
N ASN A 369 2.90 17.54 24.63
CA ASN A 369 4.05 17.84 25.46
C ASN A 369 3.64 18.01 26.94
N GLY A 370 2.51 18.68 27.21
CA GLY A 370 1.91 18.77 28.55
C GLY A 370 1.48 17.43 29.15
N ARG A 371 1.44 16.35 28.36
CA ARG A 371 1.14 14.96 28.76
C ARG A 371 2.37 14.05 28.75
N GLY A 372 3.57 14.63 28.70
CA GLY A 372 4.83 13.90 28.76
C GLY A 372 5.23 13.22 27.45
N TYR A 373 4.66 13.63 26.31
CA TYR A 373 5.13 13.18 25.00
C TYR A 373 6.34 14.01 24.56
N THR A 374 7.31 13.35 23.94
CA THR A 374 8.45 14.00 23.30
C THR A 374 8.03 14.51 21.92
N ALA A 375 8.13 15.82 21.68
CA ALA A 375 7.90 16.40 20.36
C ALA A 375 8.96 15.89 19.36
N LEU A 376 8.52 15.32 18.25
CA LEU A 376 9.40 14.67 17.27
C LEU A 376 8.95 14.98 15.85
N GLN A 377 9.76 15.72 15.10
CA GLN A 377 9.52 15.94 13.67
C GLN A 377 10.17 14.82 12.86
N ALA A 378 9.38 14.09 12.08
CA ALA A 378 9.87 12.96 11.30
C ALA A 378 10.40 13.36 9.91
N PRO A 379 11.38 12.62 9.35
CA PRO A 379 11.74 12.75 7.93
C PRO A 379 10.54 12.37 7.06
N GLN A 380 10.33 13.10 5.97
CA GLN A 380 9.14 12.95 5.13
C GLN A 380 9.28 11.91 4.01
N PHE A 381 10.41 11.23 3.95
CA PHE A 381 10.66 10.11 3.04
C PHE A 381 11.49 9.02 3.73
N MET A 382 11.27 7.77 3.33
CA MET A 382 11.97 6.60 3.87
C MET A 382 12.56 5.76 2.75
N LEU A 383 13.67 5.07 3.04
CA LEU A 383 14.22 4.05 2.15
C LEU A 383 13.19 2.94 1.92
N ARG A 384 13.13 2.40 0.69
CA ARG A 384 12.21 1.30 0.32
C ARG A 384 12.22 0.15 1.33
N ASP A 385 13.41 -0.34 1.69
CA ASP A 385 13.55 -1.51 2.55
C ASP A 385 13.10 -1.25 3.99
N VAL A 386 13.19 0.00 4.46
CA VAL A 386 12.70 0.39 5.79
C VAL A 386 11.18 0.57 5.75
N MET A 387 10.65 1.23 4.71
CA MET A 387 9.21 1.39 4.51
C MET A 387 8.50 0.03 4.43
N ALA A 388 9.11 -0.97 3.79
CA ALA A 388 8.54 -2.31 3.67
C ALA A 388 8.41 -3.07 5.01
N LYS A 389 9.09 -2.61 6.08
CA LYS A 389 8.94 -3.17 7.43
C LYS A 389 7.78 -2.54 8.21
N THR A 390 7.33 -1.35 7.81
CA THR A 390 6.35 -0.54 8.54
C THR A 390 5.01 -0.43 7.80
N ALA A 391 5.03 -0.52 6.47
CA ALA A 391 3.87 -0.43 5.59
C ALA A 391 3.53 -1.78 4.95
N GLN A 392 2.25 -1.99 4.67
CA GLN A 392 1.75 -3.15 3.95
C GLN A 392 2.02 -3.02 2.46
N LEU A 393 2.12 -4.14 1.75
CA LEU A 393 2.36 -4.18 0.30
C LEU A 393 1.33 -3.35 -0.48
N GLU A 394 0.05 -3.47 -0.14
CA GLU A 394 -1.05 -2.71 -0.76
C GLU A 394 -0.87 -1.19 -0.64
N GLN A 395 -0.25 -0.72 0.44
CA GLN A 395 0.00 0.71 0.64
C GLN A 395 1.04 1.28 -0.34
N PHE A 396 1.98 0.47 -0.85
CA PHE A 396 2.93 0.91 -1.87
C PHE A 396 2.21 1.30 -3.18
N ASP A 397 1.21 0.50 -3.56
CA ASP A 397 0.50 0.68 -4.82
C ASP A 397 -0.60 1.73 -4.73
N ASP A 398 -1.27 1.86 -3.58
CA ASP A 398 -2.47 2.69 -3.45
C ASP A 398 -2.26 4.00 -2.68
N GLU A 399 -1.29 4.06 -1.75
CA GLU A 399 -1.12 5.20 -0.83
C GLU A 399 0.18 5.97 -1.04
N LEU A 400 1.31 5.31 -1.29
CA LEU A 400 2.63 5.92 -1.20
C LEU A 400 3.12 6.53 -2.52
N TYR A 401 3.64 7.76 -2.46
CA TYR A 401 4.37 8.37 -3.56
C TYR A 401 5.83 7.92 -3.54
N LYS A 402 6.34 7.49 -4.69
CA LYS A 402 7.74 7.11 -4.88
C LYS A 402 8.60 8.33 -5.21
N VAL A 403 9.77 8.42 -4.59
CA VAL A 403 10.81 9.42 -4.85
C VAL A 403 12.02 8.71 -5.47
N THR A 404 12.32 9.04 -6.73
CA THR A 404 13.45 8.48 -7.47
C THR A 404 14.70 9.33 -7.29
N ASP A 405 15.82 8.69 -6.96
CA ASP A 405 17.10 9.36 -6.68
C ASP A 405 18.25 8.65 -7.40
N GLY A 406 18.32 8.83 -8.73
CA GLY A 406 19.27 8.15 -9.59
C GLY A 406 18.93 6.66 -9.74
N PRO A 407 19.86 5.73 -9.45
CA PRO A 407 19.61 4.29 -9.59
C PRO A 407 18.46 3.77 -8.70
N PRO A 408 17.70 2.74 -9.13
CA PRO A 408 16.51 2.24 -8.40
C PRO A 408 16.74 1.82 -6.94
N GLN A 409 17.96 1.37 -6.59
CA GLN A 409 18.30 1.01 -5.21
C GLN A 409 18.25 2.21 -4.23
N ASN A 410 18.27 3.43 -4.74
CA ASN A 410 18.16 4.66 -3.95
C ASN A 410 16.72 5.17 -3.84
N ASP A 411 15.76 4.45 -4.43
CA ASP A 411 14.35 4.81 -4.38
C ASP A 411 13.86 4.92 -2.94
N LYS A 412 13.14 6.01 -2.69
CA LYS A 412 12.53 6.34 -1.40
C LYS A 412 11.02 6.45 -1.59
N TYR A 413 10.27 6.50 -0.50
CA TYR A 413 8.83 6.73 -0.51
C TYR A 413 8.50 7.88 0.42
N LEU A 414 7.66 8.81 -0.03
CA LEU A 414 7.07 9.82 0.84
C LEU A 414 6.14 9.13 1.85
N ILE A 415 6.16 9.61 3.08
CA ILE A 415 5.40 9.01 4.18
C ILE A 415 3.91 9.36 4.07
N ALA A 416 3.03 8.40 4.38
CA ALA A 416 1.58 8.62 4.51
C ALA A 416 1.16 9.05 5.92
N THR A 417 2.08 8.95 6.89
CA THR A 417 1.93 9.28 8.30
C THR A 417 3.30 9.33 8.98
N SER A 418 3.49 10.16 10.01
CA SER A 418 4.69 10.16 10.85
C SER A 418 4.88 8.85 11.64
N GLU A 419 3.82 8.05 11.81
CA GLU A 419 3.87 6.71 12.39
C GLU A 419 4.87 5.78 11.65
N GLN A 420 5.00 5.88 10.32
CA GLN A 420 5.91 5.05 9.53
C GLN A 420 7.39 5.28 9.92
N PRO A 421 7.94 6.51 9.86
CA PRO A 421 9.31 6.75 10.28
C PRO A 421 9.51 6.63 11.79
N ILE A 422 8.51 6.95 12.62
CA ILE A 422 8.64 6.86 14.08
C ILE A 422 8.64 5.40 14.54
N SER A 423 7.86 4.51 13.93
CA SER A 423 7.92 3.08 14.23
C SER A 423 9.31 2.50 13.94
N ALA A 424 9.97 2.95 12.88
CA ALA A 424 11.34 2.55 12.55
C ALA A 424 12.44 3.27 13.36
N PHE A 425 12.10 4.27 14.19
CA PHE A 425 13.07 5.09 14.90
C PHE A 425 13.95 4.28 15.88
N HIS A 426 13.37 3.23 16.49
CA HIS A 426 14.05 2.31 17.42
C HIS A 426 14.37 0.96 16.77
N ALA A 427 14.44 0.88 15.44
CA ALA A 427 14.72 -0.37 14.76
C ALA A 427 16.03 -1.01 15.25
N ASP A 428 16.02 -2.33 15.41
CA ASP A 428 17.13 -3.16 15.89
C ASP A 428 17.60 -2.92 17.34
N GLU A 429 16.91 -2.06 18.10
CA GLU A 429 17.22 -1.77 19.50
C GLU A 429 16.67 -2.83 20.48
N TRP A 430 17.18 -2.78 21.72
CA TRP A 430 16.73 -3.62 22.82
C TRP A 430 16.37 -2.76 24.04
N LEU A 431 15.07 -2.53 24.23
CA LEU A 431 14.54 -1.67 25.28
C LEU A 431 14.33 -2.42 26.60
N GLN A 432 14.58 -1.74 27.71
CA GLN A 432 14.36 -2.23 29.06
C GLN A 432 13.05 -1.68 29.64
N LYS A 433 12.56 -2.33 30.71
CA LYS A 433 11.35 -1.89 31.43
C LYS A 433 11.45 -0.44 31.92
N THR A 434 12.64 0.02 32.28
CA THR A 434 12.89 1.38 32.76
C THR A 434 12.81 2.44 31.67
N ASP A 435 12.89 2.05 30.39
CA ASP A 435 12.84 2.97 29.26
C ASP A 435 11.40 3.26 28.84
N LEU A 436 10.44 2.44 29.27
CA LEU A 436 9.06 2.43 28.80
C LEU A 436 8.08 3.05 29.82
N PRO A 437 7.01 3.73 29.37
CA PRO A 437 6.64 3.94 27.97
C PRO A 437 7.41 5.09 27.30
N LEU A 438 7.79 4.90 26.04
CA LEU A 438 8.28 5.98 25.18
C LEU A 438 7.10 6.58 24.43
N LYS A 439 6.85 7.88 24.61
CA LYS A 439 5.71 8.59 24.03
C LYS A 439 6.21 9.69 23.10
N TYR A 440 5.81 9.67 21.83
CA TYR A 440 6.21 10.62 20.80
C TYR A 440 5.02 11.40 20.25
N ALA A 441 5.14 12.72 20.26
CA ALA A 441 4.25 13.65 19.55
C ALA A 441 4.85 13.89 18.16
N GLY A 442 4.53 12.99 17.24
CA GLY A 442 5.03 12.97 15.88
C GLY A 442 4.43 14.06 15.01
N PHE A 443 5.25 14.92 14.43
CA PHE A 443 4.81 15.94 13.47
C PHE A 443 5.42 15.70 12.09
N SER A 444 4.57 15.69 11.06
CA SER A 444 5.01 15.71 9.67
C SER A 444 3.92 16.20 8.72
N THR A 445 4.35 16.58 7.51
CA THR A 445 3.47 16.53 6.34
C THR A 445 3.31 15.06 5.92
N CYS A 446 2.09 14.69 5.54
CA CYS A 446 1.67 13.37 5.10
C CYS A 446 1.29 13.43 3.62
N TYR A 447 1.68 12.42 2.85
CA TYR A 447 1.44 12.31 1.42
C TYR A 447 0.66 11.04 1.10
N ARG A 448 -0.52 11.18 0.48
CA ARG A 448 -1.38 10.04 0.12
C ARG A 448 -1.87 10.16 -1.32
N ARG A 449 -1.68 9.10 -2.10
CA ARG A 449 -2.16 9.03 -3.49
C ARG A 449 -3.68 8.98 -3.60
N GLU A 450 -4.37 8.49 -2.57
CA GLU A 450 -5.84 8.37 -2.52
C GLU A 450 -6.40 7.60 -3.73
N ALA A 451 -5.68 6.57 -4.19
CA ALA A 451 -6.14 5.69 -5.26
C ALA A 451 -7.44 4.97 -4.79
N GLY A 452 -8.51 5.04 -5.59
CA GLY A 452 -9.81 4.43 -5.23
C GLY A 452 -10.83 5.37 -4.55
N ALA A 453 -10.46 6.61 -4.20
CA ALA A 453 -11.38 7.61 -3.67
C ALA A 453 -11.95 8.56 -4.76
N HIS A 454 -12.07 8.10 -6.00
CA HIS A 454 -12.56 8.94 -7.12
C HIS A 454 -13.93 9.54 -6.81
N GLY A 455 -14.02 10.87 -6.81
CA GLY A 455 -15.26 11.63 -6.59
C GLY A 455 -15.72 11.79 -5.14
N ARG A 456 -15.18 11.03 -4.17
CA ARG A 456 -15.55 11.16 -2.73
C ARG A 456 -14.85 12.36 -2.08
N ASP A 457 -15.60 13.17 -1.33
CA ASP A 457 -15.11 14.36 -0.61
C ASP A 457 -14.15 15.24 -1.46
N ALA A 458 -14.53 15.50 -2.72
CA ALA A 458 -13.64 16.12 -3.70
C ALA A 458 -13.47 17.65 -3.51
N TRP A 459 -14.27 18.28 -2.65
CA TRP A 459 -14.33 19.73 -2.47
C TRP A 459 -13.67 20.14 -1.15
N GLY A 460 -12.94 21.25 -1.16
CA GLY A 460 -12.20 21.75 0.01
C GLY A 460 -10.92 20.96 0.30
N ILE A 461 -10.58 20.85 1.59
CA ILE A 461 -9.32 20.26 2.07
C ILE A 461 -9.52 19.04 3.00
N PHE A 462 -10.72 18.47 3.02
CA PHE A 462 -11.04 17.31 3.88
C PHE A 462 -10.29 16.03 3.44
N ARG A 463 -10.22 15.78 2.13
CA ARG A 463 -9.47 14.67 1.52
C ARG A 463 -8.56 15.21 0.42
N VAL A 464 -7.25 15.22 0.68
CA VAL A 464 -6.23 15.83 -0.17
C VAL A 464 -4.97 14.97 -0.19
N HIS A 465 -4.11 15.18 -1.19
CA HIS A 465 -2.87 14.40 -1.34
C HIS A 465 -1.77 14.79 -0.36
N GLN A 466 -1.84 16.00 0.19
CA GLN A 466 -0.85 16.54 1.13
C GLN A 466 -1.57 17.23 2.29
N PHE A 467 -1.20 16.90 3.53
CA PHE A 467 -1.76 17.52 4.74
C PHE A 467 -0.80 17.35 5.93
N GLU A 468 -0.89 18.20 6.95
CA GLU A 468 -0.12 18.04 8.19
C GLU A 468 -0.87 17.19 9.22
N LYS A 469 -0.10 16.46 10.04
CA LYS A 469 -0.64 15.67 11.13
C LYS A 469 0.25 15.75 12.37
N VAL A 470 -0.40 15.88 13.53
CA VAL A 470 0.19 15.59 14.84
C VAL A 470 -0.29 14.21 15.28
N GLU A 471 0.65 13.32 15.54
CA GLU A 471 0.46 11.90 15.82
C GLU A 471 0.93 11.58 17.24
N GLN A 472 0.20 10.72 17.94
CA GLN A 472 0.65 10.01 19.11
C GLN A 472 1.25 8.68 18.68
N PHE A 473 2.51 8.42 19.02
CA PHE A 473 3.12 7.09 18.86
C PHE A 473 3.71 6.65 20.19
N VAL A 474 3.37 5.44 20.64
CA VAL A 474 3.80 4.92 21.93
C VAL A 474 4.41 3.53 21.79
N LEU A 475 5.62 3.36 22.31
CA LEU A 475 6.20 2.06 22.60
C LEU A 475 5.98 1.77 24.09
N THR A 476 5.41 0.61 24.40
CA THR A 476 5.05 0.25 25.78
C THR A 476 5.41 -1.19 26.10
N ASP A 477 5.52 -1.47 27.40
CA ASP A 477 5.49 -2.82 27.96
C ASP A 477 4.26 -3.56 27.39
N PRO A 478 4.41 -4.78 26.85
CA PRO A 478 3.32 -5.60 26.35
C PRO A 478 2.11 -5.69 27.29
N GLU A 479 2.36 -5.82 28.60
CA GLU A 479 1.32 -5.97 29.62
C GLU A 479 0.46 -4.70 29.79
N LYS A 480 0.99 -3.53 29.42
CA LYS A 480 0.33 -2.22 29.58
C LYS A 480 -0.30 -1.68 28.31
N SER A 481 -0.20 -2.40 27.20
CA SER A 481 -0.60 -1.88 25.89
C SER A 481 -2.09 -1.51 25.80
N TRP A 482 -2.98 -2.26 26.44
CA TRP A 482 -4.42 -1.96 26.43
C TRP A 482 -4.80 -0.76 27.31
N GLU A 483 -4.12 -0.58 28.45
CA GLU A 483 -4.25 0.64 29.26
C GLU A 483 -3.77 1.87 28.46
N THR A 484 -2.60 1.76 27.82
CA THR A 484 -2.06 2.80 26.94
C THR A 484 -2.99 3.12 25.76
N PHE A 485 -3.70 2.12 25.21
CA PHE A 485 -4.67 2.33 24.14
C PHE A 485 -5.83 3.22 24.60
N ASP A 486 -6.38 2.96 25.78
CA ASP A 486 -7.45 3.78 26.37
C ASP A 486 -6.95 5.18 26.73
N ASP A 487 -5.72 5.31 27.23
CA ASP A 487 -5.08 6.62 27.48
C ASP A 487 -4.93 7.44 26.18
N MET A 488 -4.49 6.82 25.09
CA MET A 488 -4.24 7.50 23.81
C MET A 488 -5.53 8.01 23.17
N ILE A 489 -6.60 7.19 23.15
CA ILE A 489 -7.90 7.66 22.66
C ILE A 489 -8.47 8.73 23.58
N GLY A 490 -8.31 8.60 24.91
CA GLY A 490 -8.72 9.61 25.88
C GLY A 490 -7.99 10.95 25.70
N ALA A 491 -6.71 10.93 25.31
CA ALA A 491 -5.97 12.15 24.96
C ALA A 491 -6.55 12.83 23.70
N SER A 492 -6.90 12.05 22.67
CA SER A 492 -7.58 12.57 21.48
C SER A 492 -8.96 13.11 21.81
N GLU A 493 -9.77 12.41 22.60
CA GLU A 493 -11.06 12.91 23.11
C GLU A 493 -10.89 14.27 23.80
N ALA A 494 -9.99 14.37 24.78
CA ALA A 494 -9.75 15.62 25.50
C ALA A 494 -9.29 16.77 24.58
N PHE A 495 -8.57 16.47 23.50
CA PHE A 495 -8.19 17.46 22.49
C PHE A 495 -9.41 18.01 21.76
N TYR A 496 -10.29 17.15 21.23
CA TYR A 496 -11.50 17.61 20.52
C TYR A 496 -12.55 18.23 21.47
N GLN A 497 -12.61 17.77 22.72
CA GLN A 497 -13.42 18.41 23.77
C GLN A 497 -12.96 19.85 24.03
N SER A 498 -11.65 20.08 24.12
CA SER A 498 -11.10 21.44 24.31
C SER A 498 -11.40 22.37 23.13
N LEU A 499 -11.55 21.81 21.92
CA LEU A 499 -11.96 22.55 20.72
C LEU A 499 -13.49 22.69 20.62
N GLY A 500 -14.26 22.13 21.55
CA GLY A 500 -15.72 22.21 21.55
C GLY A 500 -16.38 21.52 20.35
N LEU A 501 -15.78 20.44 19.83
CA LEU A 501 -16.29 19.74 18.64
C LEU A 501 -17.06 18.47 19.05
N PRO A 502 -18.37 18.34 18.74
CA PRO A 502 -19.10 17.12 19.04
C PRO A 502 -18.53 15.92 18.27
N TYR A 503 -18.52 14.75 18.89
CA TYR A 503 -17.99 13.53 18.27
C TYR A 503 -18.64 12.25 18.83
N GLN A 504 -18.36 11.15 18.14
CA GLN A 504 -18.55 9.80 18.64
C GLN A 504 -17.25 8.99 18.53
N ILE A 505 -17.07 8.02 19.42
CA ILE A 505 -16.02 7.01 19.30
C ILE A 505 -16.68 5.73 18.79
N VAL A 506 -16.13 5.18 17.72
CA VAL A 506 -16.59 3.92 17.13
C VAL A 506 -15.50 2.86 17.19
N SER A 507 -15.89 1.62 17.50
CA SER A 507 -15.01 0.45 17.34
C SER A 507 -15.14 -0.08 15.94
N ILE A 508 -14.02 -0.10 15.22
CA ILE A 508 -13.96 -0.57 13.85
C ILE A 508 -14.16 -2.08 13.80
N VAL A 509 -15.00 -2.53 12.87
CA VAL A 509 -15.27 -3.96 12.64
C VAL A 509 -14.03 -4.70 12.15
N SER A 510 -13.95 -5.99 12.48
CA SER A 510 -12.79 -6.83 12.21
C SER A 510 -12.38 -6.89 10.73
N GLY A 511 -13.33 -6.82 9.79
CA GLY A 511 -13.05 -6.82 8.34
C GLY A 511 -12.43 -5.54 7.80
N ALA A 512 -12.54 -4.42 8.53
CA ALA A 512 -11.97 -3.12 8.15
C ALA A 512 -10.65 -2.81 8.87
N LEU A 513 -10.17 -3.71 9.73
CA LEU A 513 -8.86 -3.57 10.37
C LEU A 513 -7.75 -3.87 9.36
N ASN A 514 -6.78 -2.95 9.26
CA ASN A 514 -5.53 -3.23 8.55
C ASN A 514 -4.75 -4.36 9.26
N ASN A 515 -3.81 -5.00 8.54
CA ASN A 515 -3.07 -6.15 9.08
C ASN A 515 -2.34 -5.88 10.40
N ALA A 516 -1.87 -4.66 10.68
CA ALA A 516 -1.15 -4.39 11.91
C ALA A 516 -2.04 -4.27 13.16
N ALA A 517 -3.25 -3.71 13.03
CA ALA A 517 -4.10 -3.39 14.18
C ALA A 517 -4.76 -4.65 14.76
N ALA A 518 -4.56 -4.89 16.06
CA ALA A 518 -5.33 -5.88 16.82
C ALA A 518 -6.72 -5.33 17.22
N LYS A 519 -6.81 -4.00 17.40
CA LYS A 519 -8.03 -3.23 17.67
C LYS A 519 -7.83 -1.79 17.21
N LYS A 520 -8.89 -1.17 16.70
CA LYS A 520 -8.90 0.22 16.23
C LYS A 520 -10.16 0.94 16.70
N PHE A 521 -9.99 2.14 17.23
CA PHE A 521 -11.06 3.09 17.52
C PHE A 521 -10.92 4.33 16.64
N ASP A 522 -12.04 4.77 16.07
CA ASP A 522 -12.10 6.05 15.36
C ASP A 522 -12.89 7.08 16.17
N LEU A 523 -12.37 8.31 16.22
CA LEU A 523 -13.13 9.48 16.65
C LEU A 523 -13.69 10.14 15.39
N GLU A 524 -15.00 10.10 15.27
CA GLU A 524 -15.73 10.72 14.18
C GLU A 524 -16.41 11.98 14.71
N ALA A 525 -16.03 13.15 14.19
CA ALA A 525 -16.59 14.42 14.62
C ALA A 525 -17.81 14.79 13.79
N TRP A 526 -18.74 15.53 14.39
CA TRP A 526 -19.98 15.95 13.74
C TRP A 526 -19.73 17.10 12.74
N PHE A 527 -20.19 16.92 11.49
CA PHE A 527 -20.18 17.94 10.45
C PHE A 527 -21.60 18.45 10.21
N PRO A 528 -21.98 19.62 10.76
CA PRO A 528 -23.36 20.08 10.79
C PRO A 528 -23.92 20.46 9.41
N PHE A 529 -23.11 20.88 8.43
CA PHE A 529 -23.63 21.09 7.07
C PHE A 529 -23.93 19.74 6.39
N GLN A 530 -22.99 18.80 6.53
CA GLN A 530 -23.12 17.47 5.92
C GLN A 530 -24.25 16.67 6.59
N GLY A 531 -24.43 16.84 7.90
CA GLY A 531 -25.39 16.08 8.71
C GLY A 531 -24.91 14.66 9.01
N GLU A 532 -23.60 14.45 9.12
CA GLU A 532 -22.98 13.15 9.39
C GLU A 532 -21.74 13.29 10.28
N TYR A 533 -21.37 12.19 10.94
CA TYR A 533 -20.08 12.06 11.61
C TYR A 533 -19.01 11.70 10.58
N LYS A 534 -17.82 12.32 10.67
CA LYS A 534 -16.68 12.01 9.79
C LYS A 534 -15.40 11.80 10.59
N GLU A 535 -14.63 10.78 10.20
CA GLU A 535 -13.38 10.39 10.84
C GLU A 535 -12.34 11.52 10.88
N LEU A 536 -11.92 11.89 12.09
CA LEU A 536 -10.80 12.80 12.35
C LEU A 536 -9.60 12.11 13.02
N VAL A 537 -9.85 11.03 13.76
CA VAL A 537 -8.82 10.26 14.45
C VAL A 537 -9.01 8.79 14.18
N SER A 538 -7.90 8.10 13.98
CA SER A 538 -7.76 6.66 14.11
C SER A 538 -6.79 6.37 15.26
N CYS A 539 -7.14 5.47 16.18
CA CYS A 539 -6.31 4.99 17.29
C CYS A 539 -6.20 3.47 17.22
N SER A 540 -4.99 2.93 17.12
CA SER A 540 -4.74 1.50 16.94
C SER A 540 -3.73 0.97 17.96
N ASN A 541 -4.03 -0.22 18.51
CA ASN A 541 -3.03 -1.05 19.17
C ASN A 541 -2.53 -2.10 18.18
N CYS A 542 -1.26 -2.02 17.81
CA CYS A 542 -0.61 -2.94 16.87
C CYS A 542 0.15 -4.08 17.57
N THR A 543 0.10 -4.14 18.90
CA THR A 543 0.85 -5.07 19.74
C THR A 543 2.31 -5.17 19.26
N ASP A 544 2.88 -6.38 19.20
CA ASP A 544 4.24 -6.61 18.72
C ASP A 544 4.37 -6.79 17.20
N TYR A 545 3.31 -6.54 16.42
CA TYR A 545 3.30 -6.85 14.98
C TYR A 545 4.38 -6.06 14.21
N GLN A 546 4.47 -4.75 14.49
CA GLN A 546 5.44 -3.87 13.85
C GLN A 546 6.83 -3.99 14.51
N SER A 547 6.89 -4.12 15.84
CA SER A 547 8.16 -4.25 16.56
C SER A 547 8.91 -5.53 16.22
N ARG A 548 8.21 -6.62 15.86
CA ARG A 548 8.84 -7.85 15.37
C ARG A 548 9.56 -7.64 14.04
N ASN A 549 8.90 -6.98 13.06
CA ASN A 549 9.52 -6.62 11.78
C ASN A 549 10.73 -5.69 11.93
N LEU A 550 10.64 -4.76 12.87
CA LEU A 550 11.64 -3.75 13.14
C LEU A 550 12.69 -4.20 14.16
N GLU A 551 12.57 -5.42 14.68
CA GLU A 551 13.47 -6.00 15.68
C GLU A 551 13.64 -5.18 16.98
N ILE A 552 12.58 -4.48 17.41
CA ILE A 552 12.53 -3.66 18.64
C ILE A 552 12.21 -4.54 19.85
N ARG A 553 13.26 -5.05 20.48
CA ARG A 553 13.17 -6.09 21.51
C ARG A 553 12.89 -5.52 22.90
N TYR A 554 12.34 -6.35 23.78
CA TYR A 554 11.99 -6.00 25.16
C TYR A 554 12.65 -6.91 26.20
N GLY A 555 13.14 -6.32 27.29
CA GLY A 555 13.58 -7.04 28.49
C GLY A 555 15.01 -7.59 28.40
N ASN A 556 15.29 -8.75 29.00
CA ASN A 556 16.60 -9.39 28.92
C ASN A 556 16.47 -10.75 28.24
N LYS A 557 17.35 -11.07 27.28
CA LYS A 557 17.42 -12.41 26.71
C LYS A 557 18.05 -13.38 27.70
N LYS A 558 17.30 -14.33 28.24
CA LYS A 558 17.91 -15.46 28.94
C LYS A 558 18.39 -16.48 27.90
N GLN A 559 19.49 -17.17 28.18
CA GLN A 559 19.97 -18.24 27.29
C GLN A 559 18.93 -19.36 27.08
N THR A 560 17.97 -19.50 27.98
CA THR A 560 16.88 -20.48 27.94
C THR A 560 15.66 -20.01 27.16
N ASP A 561 15.59 -18.74 26.76
CA ASP A 561 14.39 -18.21 26.10
C ASP A 561 14.32 -18.69 24.65
N VAL A 562 13.23 -19.38 24.35
CA VAL A 562 12.95 -19.93 23.02
C VAL A 562 12.43 -18.84 22.06
N LYS A 563 11.85 -17.77 22.60
CA LYS A 563 11.31 -16.63 21.86
C LYS A 563 11.90 -15.32 22.37
N LYS A 564 12.11 -14.37 21.46
CA LYS A 564 12.36 -12.98 21.83
C LYS A 564 11.03 -12.36 22.24
N THR A 565 11.06 -11.49 23.25
CA THR A 565 9.95 -10.59 23.54
C THR A 565 10.20 -9.26 22.87
N TYR A 566 9.12 -8.63 22.40
CA TYR A 566 9.16 -7.34 21.73
C TYR A 566 8.24 -6.35 22.45
N VAL A 567 8.50 -5.06 22.30
CA VAL A 567 7.60 -4.02 22.83
C VAL A 567 6.29 -4.01 22.04
N HIS A 568 5.23 -3.44 22.61
CA HIS A 568 4.02 -3.15 21.85
C HIS A 568 4.05 -1.75 21.26
N CYS A 569 3.62 -1.62 20.00
CA CYS A 569 3.51 -0.35 19.27
C CYS A 569 2.05 0.09 19.21
N LEU A 570 1.80 1.36 19.53
CA LEU A 570 0.49 2.00 19.38
C LEU A 570 0.63 3.31 18.63
N ASN A 571 -0.38 3.63 17.82
CA ASN A 571 -0.47 4.91 17.11
C ASN A 571 -1.87 5.49 17.25
N SER A 572 -1.97 6.81 17.34
CA SER A 572 -3.23 7.53 17.32
C SER A 572 -3.05 8.92 16.73
N THR A 573 -3.88 9.28 15.76
CA THR A 573 -3.96 10.66 15.31
C THR A 573 -4.39 11.55 16.48
N LEU A 574 -3.66 12.63 16.77
CA LEU A 574 -4.20 13.71 17.59
C LEU A 574 -4.99 14.68 16.70
N CYS A 575 -4.34 15.18 15.66
CA CYS A 575 -4.93 16.19 14.79
C CYS A 575 -4.40 16.06 13.35
N ALA A 576 -5.26 15.62 12.43
CA ALA A 576 -5.06 15.85 11.00
C ALA A 576 -5.59 17.24 10.67
N THR A 577 -4.68 18.20 10.50
CA THR A 577 -5.00 19.63 10.67
C THR A 577 -6.00 20.15 9.65
N THR A 578 -5.93 19.69 8.40
CA THR A 578 -6.88 20.10 7.36
C THR A 578 -8.30 19.59 7.64
N ARG A 579 -8.46 18.35 8.11
CA ARG A 579 -9.77 17.78 8.47
C ARG A 579 -10.34 18.42 9.73
N ALA A 580 -9.51 18.62 10.75
CA ALA A 580 -9.91 19.32 11.97
C ALA A 580 -10.35 20.77 11.66
N MET A 581 -9.63 21.46 10.78
CA MET A 581 -10.02 22.78 10.29
C MET A 581 -11.38 22.74 9.59
N CYS A 582 -11.66 21.76 8.71
CA CYS A 582 -12.98 21.62 8.12
C CYS A 582 -14.09 21.47 9.18
N CYS A 583 -13.85 20.69 10.24
CA CYS A 583 -14.81 20.51 11.32
C CYS A 583 -15.06 21.82 12.12
N ILE A 584 -13.98 22.57 12.41
CA ILE A 584 -14.07 23.89 13.05
C ILE A 584 -14.89 24.84 12.18
N MET A 585 -14.62 24.90 10.88
CA MET A 585 -15.30 25.79 9.93
C MET A 585 -16.82 25.57 9.95
N GLU A 586 -17.27 24.32 9.92
CA GLU A 586 -18.70 24.06 9.95
C GLU A 586 -19.34 24.31 11.32
N ASN A 587 -18.63 24.01 12.41
CA ASN A 587 -19.19 24.13 13.76
C ASN A 587 -19.21 25.57 14.29
N TYR A 588 -18.23 26.40 13.92
CA TYR A 588 -18.00 27.73 14.48
C TYR A 588 -18.38 28.90 13.55
N GLN A 589 -18.92 28.64 12.36
CA GLN A 589 -19.40 29.70 11.47
C GLN A 589 -20.58 30.48 12.05
N THR A 590 -20.66 31.75 11.70
CA THR A 590 -21.81 32.65 11.90
C THR A 590 -22.22 33.25 10.55
N GLU A 591 -23.25 34.09 10.52
CA GLU A 591 -23.67 34.78 9.30
C GLU A 591 -22.54 35.64 8.68
N ASP A 592 -21.73 36.26 9.55
CA ASP A 592 -20.72 37.26 9.17
C ASP A 592 -19.29 36.71 9.11
N GLY A 593 -19.04 35.48 9.57
CA GLY A 593 -17.67 34.97 9.64
C GLY A 593 -17.50 33.67 10.42
N LEU A 594 -16.33 33.53 11.04
CA LEU A 594 -15.91 32.34 11.77
C LEU A 594 -15.44 32.72 13.17
N ARG A 595 -16.06 32.14 14.20
CA ARG A 595 -15.54 32.21 15.58
C ARG A 595 -14.33 31.30 15.74
N ILE A 596 -13.37 31.71 16.57
CA ILE A 596 -12.16 30.93 16.81
C ILE A 596 -12.29 30.17 18.15
N PRO A 597 -12.09 28.84 18.16
CA PRO A 597 -11.98 28.05 19.38
C PRO A 597 -10.95 28.68 20.33
N GLU A 598 -11.33 28.84 21.59
CA GLU A 598 -10.52 29.56 22.58
C GLU A 598 -9.05 29.08 22.65
N PRO A 599 -8.76 27.76 22.68
CA PRO A 599 -7.37 27.29 22.78
C PRO A 599 -6.48 27.68 21.60
N LEU A 600 -7.06 27.94 20.42
CA LEU A 600 -6.30 28.28 19.22
C LEU A 600 -5.91 29.75 19.16
N ARG A 601 -6.61 30.64 19.89
CA ARG A 601 -6.47 32.09 19.75
C ARG A 601 -5.04 32.55 20.02
N LYS A 602 -4.38 32.02 21.06
CA LYS A 602 -3.01 32.41 21.43
C LYS A 602 -1.96 32.13 20.34
N TYR A 603 -2.28 31.26 19.37
CA TYR A 603 -1.38 30.91 18.27
C TYR A 603 -1.67 31.72 16.99
N LEU A 604 -2.74 32.50 16.97
CA LEU A 604 -3.10 33.33 15.83
C LEU A 604 -2.56 34.76 16.01
N PRO A 605 -2.12 35.43 14.93
CA PRO A 605 -1.70 36.83 15.00
C PRO A 605 -2.81 37.73 15.56
N GLY A 606 -2.52 38.45 16.64
CA GLY A 606 -3.47 39.34 17.32
C GLY A 606 -4.51 38.64 18.20
N ALA A 607 -4.41 37.31 18.37
CA ALA A 607 -5.32 36.50 19.16
C ALA A 607 -6.84 36.77 18.93
N PRO A 608 -7.30 36.81 17.65
CA PRO A 608 -8.69 37.11 17.35
C PRO A 608 -9.62 36.04 17.91
N ASP A 609 -10.76 36.47 18.41
CA ASP A 609 -11.89 35.59 18.73
C ASP A 609 -12.83 35.36 17.53
N PHE A 610 -12.69 36.18 16.48
CA PHE A 610 -13.53 36.18 15.30
C PHE A 610 -12.77 36.57 14.02
N ILE A 611 -13.07 35.90 12.91
CA ILE A 611 -12.54 36.17 11.57
C ILE A 611 -13.73 36.50 10.64
N PRO A 612 -13.83 37.73 10.10
CA PRO A 612 -14.93 38.11 9.22
C PRO A 612 -14.81 37.46 7.83
N PHE A 613 -15.95 37.26 7.17
CA PHE A 613 -15.97 36.97 5.75
C PHE A 613 -15.51 38.18 4.92
N THR A 614 -14.61 37.93 3.98
CA THR A 614 -14.00 38.93 3.10
C THR A 614 -14.29 38.69 1.62
N LYS A 615 -14.88 37.52 1.30
CA LYS A 615 -15.31 37.16 -0.05
C LYS A 615 -16.77 36.75 -0.11
N GLU A 616 -17.40 37.12 -1.22
CA GLU A 616 -18.68 36.59 -1.64
C GLU A 616 -18.52 35.24 -2.35
N LEU A 617 -19.52 34.39 -2.20
CA LEU A 617 -19.56 33.11 -2.89
C LEU A 617 -20.09 33.27 -4.34
N PRO A 618 -19.70 32.40 -5.28
CA PRO A 618 -20.31 32.34 -6.61
C PRO A 618 -21.82 32.03 -6.57
N LYS A 619 -22.55 32.25 -7.67
CA LYS A 619 -24.02 32.06 -7.74
C LYS A 619 -24.49 30.59 -7.71
N ASP A 620 -23.60 29.62 -7.89
CA ASP A 620 -23.91 28.17 -8.04
C ASP A 620 -23.21 27.30 -6.98
N THR A 621 -23.33 27.71 -5.72
CA THR A 621 -22.61 27.08 -4.60
C THR A 621 -23.24 25.78 -4.10
N THR A 622 -22.47 25.03 -3.31
CA THR A 622 -22.88 23.73 -2.77
C THR A 622 -24.08 23.87 -1.83
N SER A 623 -24.02 24.84 -0.91
CA SER A 623 -25.11 25.16 0.01
C SER A 623 -26.38 25.61 -0.72
N GLN A 624 -26.26 26.47 -1.75
CA GLN A 624 -27.41 26.91 -2.55
C GLN A 624 -28.04 25.76 -3.35
N LYS A 625 -27.23 24.87 -3.92
CA LYS A 625 -27.72 23.67 -4.62
C LYS A 625 -28.43 22.71 -3.66
N GLN A 626 -27.93 22.56 -2.44
CA GLN A 626 -28.56 21.73 -1.42
C GLN A 626 -29.90 22.33 -0.97
N LYS A 627 -29.95 23.65 -0.69
CA LYS A 627 -31.21 24.38 -0.41
C LYS A 627 -32.26 24.19 -1.52
N ALA A 628 -31.83 24.26 -2.78
CA ALA A 628 -32.72 24.06 -3.92
C ALA A 628 -33.25 22.61 -4.03
N LYS A 629 -32.48 21.61 -3.58
CA LYS A 629 -32.92 20.21 -3.49
C LYS A 629 -33.88 19.99 -2.32
N ASP A 630 -33.55 20.51 -1.14
CA ASP A 630 -34.36 20.36 0.06
C ASP A 630 -35.74 21.03 -0.12
N ASN A 631 -35.80 22.19 -0.80
CA ASN A 631 -37.06 22.85 -1.17
C ASN A 631 -37.89 22.09 -2.22
N LYS A 632 -37.30 21.13 -2.96
CA LYS A 632 -37.98 20.29 -3.96
C LYS A 632 -38.37 18.91 -3.41
N ALA A 633 -37.92 18.53 -2.22
CA ALA A 633 -38.33 17.28 -1.59
C ALA A 633 -39.79 17.38 -1.11
N PRO A 634 -40.66 16.40 -1.39
CA PRO A 634 -42.04 16.43 -0.93
C PRO A 634 -42.06 16.41 0.61
N LYS A 635 -42.74 17.39 1.23
CA LYS A 635 -42.95 17.42 2.68
C LYS A 635 -43.57 16.09 3.13
N ALA A 636 -42.93 15.42 4.09
CA ALA A 636 -43.48 14.22 4.70
C ALA A 636 -44.90 14.50 5.20
N LYS A 637 -45.86 13.68 4.79
CA LYS A 637 -47.24 13.76 5.28
C LYS A 637 -47.22 13.55 6.80
N GLU A 638 -47.71 14.53 7.54
CA GLU A 638 -48.11 14.35 8.94
C GLU A 638 -49.08 13.16 9.00
N THR A 639 -48.64 12.04 9.57
CA THR A 639 -49.54 10.98 9.99
C THR A 639 -50.32 11.50 11.18
N ALA A 640 -51.56 11.91 10.94
CA ALA A 640 -52.53 12.18 11.98
C ALA A 640 -52.69 10.90 12.83
N ASN A 641 -52.26 10.98 14.09
CA ASN A 641 -52.60 10.00 15.11
C ASN A 641 -54.11 10.05 15.33
N VAL A 642 -54.83 9.09 14.72
CA VAL A 642 -56.19 8.77 15.14
C VAL A 642 -56.06 7.83 16.34
N LEU A 643 -56.33 8.39 17.52
CA LEU A 643 -56.63 7.65 18.74
C LEU A 643 -57.76 6.65 18.47
N GLN A 644 -57.50 5.37 18.73
CA GLN A 644 -58.54 4.41 19.07
C GLN A 644 -58.22 3.77 20.42
N VAL A 645 -59.09 4.06 21.38
CA VAL A 645 -59.36 3.28 22.59
C VAL A 645 -60.88 3.40 22.82
N PRO A 646 -61.60 2.39 23.34
CA PRO A 646 -61.27 0.95 23.50
C PRO A 646 -61.89 0.06 22.42
#